data_AF-A0A158QEZ3-F1
#
_entry.id   AF-A0A158QEZ3-F1
#
_cell.length_a   1.000
_cell.length_b   1.000
_cell.length_c   1.000
_cell.angle_alpha   90.00
_cell.angle_beta   90.00
_cell.angle_gamma   90.00
#
_symmetry.space_group_name_H-M   'P 1'
#
loop_
_entity.id
_entity.type
_entity.pdbx_description
1 polymer ?
#
loop_
_entity_poly.entity_id
_entity_poly.type
_entity_poly.pdbx_seq_one_letter_code
_entity_poly.pdbx_strand_id
1 'polypeptide(L)'
;MGETISKAAFEICVVTVDFVGNGLGPGINMVMFDNKNNQSPVIALDHIFQNELDYHQAKFTIDQQPWSRPKSFGKLHHIEFWRTDGSDSADGYNVAAWYLDRVIIRDKRFGLTGEWDYFFFPLHDWVVPAAQYVIQDCETFLPQQEAFPDLRLVQLERRQQLLILTQRARGLPVEINEVPTTELFSYDSRWDIEDVVLELIDRVGLSADYNSEESWDSLDSIGSLYKRHNITEPLSLSYWMMNDVAFGAQRLKGCNPFVIRLCTEFPSCMLSLKDWILPHLEGWTLQQTLVARRLFYVDYAIMRGLHCRQGRMITAPLALFFYTEKRQLLPLAIHLDPESGDDRTLFRCTDPAEEWLQAKLWFNLADSCYHMVVGRLLNHLILEGIYVSLRRNLAQSHPVYQLLAPHFRSFLAVNRKLKEWMLDRGWIARNIQLTRKGIKQLLRRGFKQWRFDIQGNVYAELESRGVYDRKALGNYPYREDAFVVHRVMEKYVMRFLRLFYTRGSVDLLEDVELQTWRNEMAYPMEDAGLGLEGIPNGKARVRNGVVYPIGTIPGMANSSNTSTVSGASSNGNGECVFGLTTLEETKSMLMGILHLLVIVSGSVLRLPMFDEYGFVAHYPLSLFGSIPVREVEEEVKESVMESWSGLQSLSAYDKTVAALPNRRMTVEMILYTRVASRIQLSNLGHYDSNYIVDKRGLTVLEEFQNELKKASEQITTNNRLRDLHHKYLALDPTVMPNYPGAVKLLLITPVIAQSVRGVQRQEAKRYYAEDGTADPPVQVVIDRFKRLRWGAYIHSRAGRRKHLYRKNPHVVAKADEHILTSRAMSFALDNMLNKDWRKPKYYPEDIYEPYHCRTGVPWDYPLHKRRFYP
;
A
#
# COMPACT_ATOMS: atom_id res chain seq x y z
N MET A 1 -33.91 18.28 49.07
CA MET A 1 -34.02 17.52 47.80
C MET A 1 -32.67 17.65 47.13
N GLY A 2 -31.75 16.70 47.12
CA GLY A 2 -31.85 15.25 47.14
C GLY A 2 -30.91 14.73 46.06
N GLU A 3 -29.64 15.18 46.07
CA GLU A 3 -28.62 14.62 45.18
C GLU A 3 -28.19 13.28 45.77
N THR A 4 -28.64 12.20 45.16
CA THR A 4 -28.12 10.86 45.38
C THR A 4 -26.63 10.85 45.04
N ILE A 5 -25.79 11.04 46.06
CA ILE A 5 -24.35 10.73 45.99
C ILE A 5 -24.25 9.26 45.60
N SER A 6 -23.80 9.00 44.37
CA SER A 6 -23.61 7.65 43.84
C SER A 6 -22.77 6.82 44.82
N LYS A 7 -23.33 5.68 45.28
CA LYS A 7 -22.70 4.71 46.20
C LYS A 7 -21.67 3.81 45.51
N ALA A 8 -21.40 4.03 44.23
CA ALA A 8 -20.44 3.27 43.43
C ALA A 8 -19.01 3.44 43.96
N ALA A 9 -18.36 2.33 44.33
CA ALA A 9 -16.94 2.28 44.63
C ALA A 9 -16.10 2.05 43.38
N PHE A 10 -16.55 1.14 42.51
CA PHE A 10 -15.90 0.85 41.23
C PHE A 10 -16.90 0.88 40.08
N GLU A 11 -16.40 1.20 38.89
CA GLU A 11 -17.08 0.88 37.64
C GLU A 11 -16.16 0.01 36.77
N ILE A 12 -16.66 -1.13 36.33
CA ILE A 12 -15.98 -2.04 35.42
C ILE A 12 -16.58 -1.84 34.04
N CYS A 13 -15.72 -1.67 33.05
CA CYS A 13 -16.08 -1.55 31.66
C CYS A 13 -15.34 -2.61 30.86
N VAL A 14 -16.06 -3.60 30.35
CA VAL A 14 -15.50 -4.64 29.47
C VAL A 14 -15.64 -4.18 28.03
N VAL A 15 -14.53 -4.08 27.30
CA VAL A 15 -14.50 -3.66 25.90
C VAL A 15 -14.20 -4.86 25.01
N THR A 16 -15.10 -5.13 24.09
CA THR A 16 -15.06 -6.30 23.20
C THR A 16 -14.99 -5.84 21.76
N VAL A 17 -14.09 -6.45 20.98
CA VAL A 17 -14.04 -6.18 19.53
C VAL A 17 -15.04 -7.06 18.80
N ASP A 18 -15.18 -8.32 19.22
CA ASP A 18 -15.99 -9.30 18.53
C ASP A 18 -16.51 -10.40 19.45
N PHE A 19 -17.76 -10.80 19.23
CA PHE A 19 -18.44 -11.83 19.98
C PHE A 19 -19.54 -12.48 19.12
N VAL A 20 -19.53 -13.81 19.03
CA VAL A 20 -20.42 -14.57 18.12
C VAL A 20 -21.38 -15.49 18.90
N GLY A 21 -21.72 -15.12 20.14
CA GLY A 21 -22.62 -15.90 21.00
C GLY A 21 -24.06 -15.37 21.03
N ASN A 22 -24.83 -15.85 22.01
CA ASN A 22 -26.19 -15.35 22.25
C ASN A 22 -26.16 -13.90 22.76
N GLY A 23 -27.27 -13.17 22.63
CA GLY A 23 -27.34 -11.76 23.06
C GLY A 23 -27.18 -11.51 24.57
N LEU A 24 -26.99 -12.57 25.38
CA LEU A 24 -26.70 -12.45 26.80
C LEU A 24 -25.19 -12.28 27.08
N GLY A 25 -24.31 -12.79 26.21
CA GLY A 25 -22.86 -12.75 26.46
C GLY A 25 -22.36 -13.88 27.36
N PRO A 26 -21.02 -14.07 27.43
CA PRO A 26 -20.41 -15.11 28.26
C PRO A 26 -20.56 -14.80 29.76
N GLY A 27 -20.57 -15.85 30.58
CA GLY A 27 -20.42 -15.74 32.03
C GLY A 27 -18.94 -15.64 32.40
N ILE A 28 -18.60 -14.70 33.28
CA ILE A 28 -17.21 -14.47 33.70
C ILE A 28 -17.16 -14.31 35.21
N ASN A 29 -16.17 -14.95 35.82
CA ASN A 29 -15.75 -14.62 37.18
C ASN A 29 -14.49 -13.79 37.13
N MET A 30 -14.43 -12.74 37.95
CA MET A 30 -13.27 -11.88 38.08
C MET A 30 -12.93 -11.64 39.55
N VAL A 31 -11.64 -11.57 39.85
CA VAL A 31 -11.08 -11.17 41.15
C VAL A 31 -10.17 -9.98 40.94
N MET A 32 -10.32 -8.94 41.77
CA MET A 32 -9.43 -7.79 41.78
C MET A 32 -8.38 -7.95 42.86
N PHE A 33 -7.16 -7.52 42.58
CA PHE A 33 -6.05 -7.54 43.53
C PHE A 33 -5.46 -6.14 43.70
N ASP A 34 -5.18 -5.77 44.94
CA ASP A 34 -4.49 -4.53 45.25
C ASP A 34 -2.96 -4.69 45.19
N ASN A 35 -2.24 -3.57 45.35
CA ASN A 35 -0.78 -3.52 45.39
C ASN A 35 -0.13 -4.22 46.60
N LYS A 36 -0.92 -4.80 47.50
CA LYS A 36 -0.49 -5.62 48.64
C LYS A 36 -0.97 -7.08 48.50
N ASN A 37 -1.48 -7.46 47.34
CA ASN A 37 -2.07 -8.78 47.04
C ASN A 37 -3.29 -9.14 47.91
N ASN A 38 -3.99 -8.16 48.50
CA ASN A 38 -5.30 -8.44 49.06
C ASN A 38 -6.29 -8.65 47.90
N GLN A 39 -7.20 -9.60 48.08
CA GLN A 39 -8.16 -10.01 47.06
C GLN A 39 -9.54 -9.42 47.35
N SER A 40 -10.26 -9.04 46.29
CA SER A 40 -11.71 -8.87 46.38
C SER A 40 -12.39 -10.23 46.52
N PRO A 41 -13.66 -10.28 46.94
CA PRO A 41 -14.51 -11.42 46.64
C PRO A 41 -14.58 -11.67 45.14
N VAL A 42 -14.97 -12.89 44.74
CA VAL A 42 -15.26 -13.21 43.35
C VAL A 42 -16.44 -12.37 42.87
N ILE A 43 -16.22 -11.62 41.80
CA ILE A 43 -17.21 -10.80 41.12
C ILE A 43 -17.72 -11.65 39.96
N ALA A 44 -18.93 -12.21 40.12
CA ALA A 44 -19.63 -12.91 39.06
C ALA A 44 -20.30 -11.88 38.13
N LEU A 45 -19.90 -11.91 36.86
CA LEU A 45 -20.48 -11.13 35.77
C LEU A 45 -21.20 -12.11 34.84
N ASP A 46 -22.39 -12.53 35.25
CA ASP A 46 -23.25 -13.37 34.43
C ASP A 46 -23.90 -12.53 33.32
N HIS A 47 -23.94 -13.06 32.10
CA HIS A 47 -24.60 -12.42 30.96
C HIS A 47 -24.14 -10.98 30.72
N ILE A 48 -22.85 -10.79 30.47
CA ILE A 48 -22.25 -9.45 30.38
C ILE A 48 -22.88 -8.50 29.35
N PHE A 49 -23.60 -9.02 28.36
CA PHE A 49 -24.20 -8.25 27.28
C PHE A 49 -25.72 -8.17 27.33
N GLN A 50 -26.36 -8.67 28.39
CA GLN A 50 -27.82 -8.75 28.49
C GLN A 50 -28.56 -7.43 28.20
N ASN A 51 -27.93 -6.29 28.49
CA ASN A 51 -28.51 -4.95 28.30
C ASN A 51 -27.82 -4.12 27.21
N GLU A 52 -26.89 -4.70 26.44
CA GLU A 52 -26.08 -4.00 25.46
C GLU A 52 -26.57 -4.32 24.05
N LEU A 53 -26.76 -3.29 23.21
CA LEU A 53 -27.36 -3.43 21.88
C LEU A 53 -26.36 -3.86 20.80
N ASP A 54 -25.08 -3.56 20.99
CA ASP A 54 -24.03 -3.75 19.97
C ASP A 54 -22.86 -4.64 20.44
N TYR A 55 -22.91 -5.14 21.68
CA TYR A 55 -21.94 -6.07 22.26
C TYR A 55 -20.48 -5.59 22.26
N HIS A 56 -20.26 -4.28 22.06
CA HIS A 56 -18.92 -3.70 21.99
C HIS A 56 -18.38 -3.26 23.36
N GLN A 57 -19.29 -2.90 24.27
CA GLN A 57 -18.94 -2.43 25.59
C GLN A 57 -20.01 -2.88 26.58
N ALA A 58 -19.62 -3.33 27.76
CA ALA A 58 -20.51 -3.60 28.87
C ALA A 58 -20.02 -2.89 30.13
N LYS A 59 -20.93 -2.27 30.88
CA LYS A 59 -20.59 -1.51 32.10
C LYS A 59 -21.29 -2.06 33.33
N PHE A 60 -20.52 -2.24 34.40
CA PHE A 60 -20.99 -2.75 35.68
C PHE A 60 -20.55 -1.81 36.79
N THR A 61 -21.44 -1.56 37.75
CA THR A 61 -21.13 -0.74 38.92
C THR A 61 -21.04 -1.63 40.15
N ILE A 62 -19.97 -1.49 40.92
CA ILE A 62 -19.82 -2.13 42.23
C ILE A 62 -19.99 -1.06 43.30
N ASP A 63 -21.04 -1.19 44.10
CA ASP A 63 -21.29 -0.32 45.24
C ASP A 63 -20.28 -0.51 46.36
N GLN A 64 -20.18 0.49 47.23
CA GLN A 64 -19.24 0.50 48.35
C GLN A 64 -19.58 -0.57 49.40
N GLN A 65 -18.86 -1.68 49.35
CA GLN A 65 -18.89 -2.79 50.30
C GLN A 65 -17.72 -2.72 51.30
N PRO A 66 -17.72 -3.52 52.40
CA PRO A 66 -16.65 -3.50 53.39
C PRO A 66 -15.24 -3.77 52.81
N TRP A 67 -15.13 -4.69 51.85
CA TRP A 67 -13.88 -4.99 51.16
C TRP A 67 -13.47 -3.86 50.22
N SER A 68 -14.41 -3.14 49.60
CA SER A 68 -14.13 -2.04 48.68
C SER A 68 -13.90 -0.70 49.42
N ARG A 69 -13.46 -0.70 50.68
CA ARG A 69 -13.13 0.54 51.41
C ARG A 69 -11.63 0.84 51.26
N PRO A 70 -11.21 2.12 51.21
CA PRO A 70 -9.79 2.48 51.04
C PRO A 70 -8.83 1.84 52.06
N LYS A 71 -9.30 1.58 53.29
CA LYS A 71 -8.49 1.00 54.36
C LYS A 71 -8.37 -0.53 54.29
N SER A 72 -9.33 -1.21 53.65
CA SER A 72 -9.38 -2.68 53.58
C SER A 72 -8.80 -3.22 52.28
N PHE A 73 -8.96 -2.49 51.17
CA PHE A 73 -8.40 -2.85 49.87
C PHE A 73 -7.70 -1.63 49.28
N GLY A 74 -6.41 -1.77 49.03
CA GLY A 74 -5.51 -0.74 48.56
C GLY A 74 -5.76 -0.34 47.11
N LYS A 75 -4.72 0.23 46.49
CA LYS A 75 -4.76 0.65 45.09
C LYS A 75 -4.79 -0.59 44.19
N LEU A 76 -5.74 -0.63 43.26
CA LEU A 76 -5.87 -1.72 42.29
C LEU A 76 -4.54 -1.93 41.53
N HIS A 77 -4.16 -3.19 41.31
CA HIS A 77 -2.91 -3.56 40.67
C HIS A 77 -3.14 -4.47 39.45
N HIS A 78 -3.86 -5.56 39.66
CA HIS A 78 -4.13 -6.56 38.62
C HIS A 78 -5.51 -7.17 38.81
N ILE A 79 -5.98 -7.81 37.74
CA ILE A 79 -7.20 -8.60 37.75
C ILE A 79 -6.87 -10.03 37.34
N GLU A 80 -7.64 -10.94 37.90
CA GLU A 80 -7.70 -12.32 37.47
C GLU A 80 -9.12 -12.59 36.99
N PHE A 81 -9.29 -13.27 35.85
CA PHE A 81 -10.62 -13.69 35.42
C PHE A 81 -10.59 -15.00 34.62
N TRP A 82 -11.75 -15.65 34.58
CA TRP A 82 -11.98 -16.87 33.80
C TRP A 82 -13.43 -16.93 33.35
N ARG A 83 -13.66 -17.62 32.23
CA ARG A 83 -15.00 -17.90 31.72
C ARG A 83 -15.65 -19.02 32.54
N THR A 84 -16.91 -18.82 32.90
CA THR A 84 -17.74 -19.81 33.59
C THR A 84 -18.63 -20.60 32.63
N ASP A 85 -18.76 -20.15 31.39
CA ASP A 85 -19.55 -20.83 30.36
C ASP A 85 -18.75 -21.95 29.67
N GLY A 86 -19.39 -23.10 29.47
CA GLY A 86 -18.81 -24.23 28.72
C GLY A 86 -17.94 -25.21 29.52
N SER A 87 -17.90 -25.14 30.86
CA SER A 87 -17.16 -26.11 31.68
C SER A 87 -17.78 -27.52 31.70
N ASP A 88 -19.07 -27.65 31.37
CA ASP A 88 -19.86 -28.89 31.57
C ASP A 88 -20.30 -29.60 30.28
N SER A 89 -19.96 -29.10 29.08
CA SER A 89 -20.37 -29.75 27.82
C SER A 89 -19.37 -30.81 27.38
N ALA A 90 -19.77 -32.09 27.41
CA ALA A 90 -19.01 -33.23 26.89
C ALA A 90 -18.61 -33.09 25.40
N ASP A 91 -19.31 -32.23 24.65
CA ASP A 91 -19.04 -31.87 23.26
C ASP A 91 -18.46 -30.46 23.18
N GLY A 92 -17.19 -30.26 23.59
CA GLY A 92 -16.47 -28.98 23.70
C GLY A 92 -16.32 -28.11 22.42
N TYR A 93 -17.22 -28.25 21.45
CA TYR A 93 -17.22 -27.60 20.14
C TYR A 93 -18.25 -26.46 20.00
N ASN A 94 -19.06 -26.16 21.03
CA ASN A 94 -20.17 -25.21 20.92
C ASN A 94 -20.11 -24.02 21.91
N VAL A 95 -18.90 -23.54 22.23
CA VAL A 95 -18.74 -22.34 23.07
C VAL A 95 -18.45 -21.12 22.20
N ALA A 96 -19.19 -20.03 22.43
CA ALA A 96 -19.10 -18.82 21.63
C ALA A 96 -17.69 -18.20 21.67
N ALA A 97 -17.16 -17.87 20.49
CA ALA A 97 -15.91 -17.13 20.35
C ALA A 97 -16.09 -15.70 20.88
N TRP A 98 -15.15 -15.26 21.72
CA TRP A 98 -15.17 -13.94 22.34
C TRP A 98 -13.79 -13.30 22.33
N TYR A 99 -13.63 -12.17 21.64
CA TYR A 99 -12.40 -11.40 21.62
C TYR A 99 -12.47 -10.23 22.60
N LEU A 100 -11.70 -10.32 23.68
CA LEU A 100 -11.60 -9.26 24.67
C LEU A 100 -10.48 -8.29 24.27
N ASP A 101 -10.85 -7.03 24.07
CA ASP A 101 -9.91 -5.95 23.78
C ASP A 101 -9.20 -5.55 25.08
N ARG A 102 -9.99 -5.11 26.06
CA ARG A 102 -9.52 -4.66 27.38
C ARG A 102 -10.64 -4.63 28.41
N VAL A 103 -10.25 -4.64 29.68
CA VAL A 103 -11.10 -4.25 30.81
C VAL A 103 -10.63 -2.91 31.35
N ILE A 104 -11.56 -1.98 31.59
CA ILE A 104 -11.28 -0.68 32.19
C ILE A 104 -11.95 -0.65 33.55
N ILE A 105 -11.20 -0.40 34.62
CA ILE A 105 -11.75 -0.25 35.96
C ILE A 105 -11.55 1.18 36.43
N ARG A 106 -12.65 1.81 36.83
CA ARG A 106 -12.67 3.13 37.44
C ARG A 106 -12.80 2.96 38.94
N ASP A 107 -11.90 3.57 39.72
CA ASP A 107 -11.90 3.53 41.17
C ASP A 107 -12.18 4.93 41.73
N LYS A 108 -13.30 5.09 42.45
CA LYS A 108 -13.69 6.38 43.05
C LYS A 108 -13.22 6.54 44.50
N ARG A 109 -12.61 5.50 45.07
CA ARG A 109 -12.37 5.41 46.52
C ARG A 109 -11.27 6.33 47.01
N PHE A 110 -10.32 6.69 46.14
CA PHE A 110 -9.13 7.48 46.47
C PHE A 110 -9.17 8.93 45.98
N GLY A 111 -10.18 9.32 45.20
CA GLY A 111 -10.30 10.69 44.69
C GLY A 111 -10.55 11.70 45.80
N LEU A 112 -9.56 12.53 46.13
CA LEU A 112 -9.67 13.64 47.10
C LEU A 112 -10.75 14.67 46.70
N THR A 113 -11.09 14.73 45.41
CA THR A 113 -12.08 15.63 44.78
C THR A 113 -13.34 14.90 44.29
N GLY A 114 -13.44 13.57 44.49
CA GLY A 114 -14.49 12.73 43.91
C GLY A 114 -14.26 12.32 42.45
N GLU A 115 -13.07 12.58 41.90
CA GLU A 115 -12.63 12.10 40.58
C GLU A 115 -12.34 10.59 40.57
N TRP A 116 -12.46 9.98 39.39
CA TRP A 116 -12.20 8.55 39.17
C TRP A 116 -10.73 8.32 38.81
N ASP A 117 -10.08 7.38 39.48
CA ASP A 117 -8.82 6.79 39.02
C ASP A 117 -9.11 5.72 37.96
N TYR A 118 -8.34 5.70 36.87
CA TYR A 118 -8.55 4.78 35.75
C TYR A 118 -7.43 3.75 35.67
N PHE A 119 -7.82 2.49 35.54
CA PHE A 119 -6.95 1.33 35.33
C PHE A 119 -7.36 0.62 34.04
N PHE A 120 -6.38 0.23 33.23
CA PHE A 120 -6.57 -0.34 31.91
C PHE A 120 -5.89 -1.71 31.84
N PHE A 121 -6.66 -2.77 31.65
CA PHE A 121 -6.19 -4.15 31.58
C PHE A 121 -6.35 -4.67 30.14
N PRO A 122 -5.35 -4.49 29.26
CA PRO A 122 -5.41 -4.98 27.89
C PRO A 122 -5.28 -6.50 27.83
N LEU A 123 -6.08 -7.18 27.02
CA LEU A 123 -5.83 -8.60 26.68
C LEU A 123 -5.47 -8.75 25.21
N HIS A 124 -6.28 -8.16 24.33
CA HIS A 124 -6.15 -8.32 22.88
C HIS A 124 -6.03 -9.80 22.46
N ASP A 125 -6.95 -10.64 22.96
CA ASP A 125 -6.96 -12.08 22.67
C ASP A 125 -8.37 -12.67 22.68
N TRP A 126 -8.48 -13.85 22.09
CA TRP A 126 -9.67 -14.68 22.18
C TRP A 126 -9.73 -15.37 23.54
N VAL A 127 -10.76 -15.04 24.31
CA VAL A 127 -10.99 -15.61 25.63
C VAL A 127 -11.66 -16.96 25.48
N VAL A 128 -11.03 -17.97 26.00
CA VAL A 128 -11.48 -19.36 25.90
C VAL A 128 -12.00 -19.90 27.23
N PRO A 129 -12.88 -20.91 27.20
CA PRO A 129 -13.31 -21.61 28.41
C PRO A 129 -12.15 -22.31 29.12
N ALA A 130 -12.28 -22.49 30.44
CA ALA A 130 -11.34 -23.22 31.30
C ALA A 130 -9.89 -22.67 31.36
N ALA A 131 -9.62 -21.48 30.79
CA ALA A 131 -8.36 -20.78 30.97
C ALA A 131 -8.50 -19.64 31.97
N GLN A 132 -7.45 -19.44 32.75
CA GLN A 132 -7.32 -18.37 33.73
C GLN A 132 -6.42 -17.28 33.16
N TYR A 133 -6.85 -16.02 33.27
CA TYR A 133 -6.15 -14.87 32.75
C TYR A 133 -5.80 -13.94 33.91
N VAL A 134 -4.53 -13.56 34.01
CA VAL A 134 -4.05 -12.57 34.97
C VAL A 134 -3.49 -11.40 34.17
N ILE A 135 -4.04 -10.21 34.36
CA ILE A 135 -3.69 -9.02 33.59
C ILE A 135 -3.38 -7.87 34.55
N GLN A 136 -2.26 -7.18 34.32
CA GLN A 136 -1.86 -6.02 35.12
C GLN A 136 -2.28 -4.69 34.47
N ASP A 137 -2.37 -3.64 35.28
CA ASP A 137 -2.68 -2.30 34.78
C ASP A 137 -1.60 -1.81 33.80
N CYS A 138 -2.04 -1.44 32.60
CA CYS A 138 -1.22 -0.97 31.49
C CYS A 138 -0.03 -1.88 31.18
N GLU A 139 -0.22 -3.21 31.28
CA GLU A 139 0.88 -4.16 31.16
C GLU A 139 1.65 -4.02 29.84
N THR A 140 2.95 -3.75 29.95
CA THR A 140 3.89 -3.72 28.83
C THR A 140 5.29 -3.93 29.40
N PHE A 141 5.81 -5.15 29.30
CA PHE A 141 7.11 -5.49 29.89
C PHE A 141 7.76 -6.68 29.18
N LEU A 142 9.07 -6.81 29.40
CA LEU A 142 9.89 -7.90 28.84
C LEU A 142 9.68 -9.20 29.64
N PRO A 143 9.93 -10.39 29.08
CA PRO A 143 9.70 -11.65 29.79
C PRO A 143 10.47 -11.75 31.11
N GLN A 144 11.67 -11.18 31.20
CA GLN A 144 12.47 -11.11 32.43
C GLN A 144 11.91 -10.18 33.53
N GLN A 145 10.84 -9.43 33.22
CA GLN A 145 10.15 -8.53 34.15
C GLN A 145 8.73 -9.04 34.51
N GLU A 146 8.32 -10.18 33.95
CA GLU A 146 7.00 -10.78 34.18
C GLU A 146 6.84 -11.22 35.64
N ALA A 147 5.71 -10.86 36.26
CA ALA A 147 5.40 -11.24 37.63
C ALA A 147 4.88 -12.69 37.72
N PHE A 148 4.27 -13.19 36.63
CA PHE A 148 3.69 -14.53 36.54
C PHE A 148 4.25 -15.32 35.33
N PRO A 149 5.54 -15.68 35.32
CA PRO A 149 6.20 -16.27 34.15
C PRO A 149 5.57 -17.59 33.69
N ASP A 150 5.07 -18.41 34.62
CA ASP A 150 4.44 -19.69 34.30
C ASP A 150 3.15 -19.52 33.48
N LEU A 151 2.32 -18.52 33.82
CA LEU A 151 1.08 -18.23 33.08
C LEU A 151 1.37 -17.74 31.66
N ARG A 152 2.40 -16.91 31.53
CA ARG A 152 2.89 -16.42 30.23
C ARG A 152 3.39 -17.55 29.34
N LEU A 153 4.13 -18.50 29.91
CA LEU A 153 4.60 -19.70 29.19
C LEU A 153 3.44 -20.57 28.72
N VAL A 154 2.47 -20.87 29.59
CA VAL A 154 1.27 -21.64 29.23
C VAL A 154 0.49 -20.97 28.10
N GLN A 155 0.39 -19.63 28.10
CA GLN A 155 -0.25 -18.88 27.04
C GLN A 155 0.47 -19.05 25.69
N LEU A 156 1.80 -19.00 25.68
CA LEU A 156 2.62 -19.18 24.48
C LEU A 156 2.54 -20.62 23.95
N GLU A 157 2.69 -21.62 24.83
CA GLU A 157 2.59 -23.05 24.46
C GLU A 157 1.25 -23.36 23.79
N ARG A 158 0.16 -22.82 24.34
CA ARG A 158 -1.16 -22.95 23.73
C ARG A 158 -1.21 -22.38 22.31
N ARG A 159 -0.61 -21.21 22.07
CA ARG A 159 -0.56 -20.63 20.72
C ARG A 159 0.27 -21.48 19.78
N GLN A 160 1.36 -22.07 20.25
CA GLN A 160 2.18 -22.97 19.44
C GLN A 160 1.43 -24.23 19.02
N GLN A 161 0.54 -24.74 19.87
CA GLN A 161 -0.34 -25.87 19.55
C GLN A 161 -1.46 -25.47 18.57
N LEU A 162 -2.00 -24.25 18.70
CA LEU A 162 -3.09 -23.75 17.85
C LEU A 162 -2.61 -23.33 16.46
N LEU A 163 -1.46 -22.66 16.38
CA LEU A 163 -0.94 -22.03 15.16
C LEU A 163 0.11 -22.91 14.50
N ILE A 164 -0.34 -23.88 13.72
CA ILE A 164 0.53 -24.87 13.07
C ILE A 164 1.02 -24.35 11.72
N LEU A 165 2.34 -24.37 11.53
CA LEU A 165 3.01 -24.02 10.27
C LEU A 165 3.08 -25.24 9.34
N THR A 166 2.99 -25.01 8.03
CA THR A 166 3.10 -26.02 6.98
C THR A 166 3.76 -25.47 5.72
N GLN A 167 4.16 -26.36 4.80
CA GLN A 167 4.65 -25.99 3.48
C GLN A 167 3.77 -26.60 2.39
N ARG A 168 3.13 -25.74 1.57
CA ARG A 168 2.24 -26.18 0.48
C ARG A 168 2.92 -27.11 -0.54
N ALA A 169 4.19 -26.85 -0.82
CA ALA A 169 5.04 -27.65 -1.68
C ALA A 169 6.50 -27.29 -1.43
N ARG A 170 7.40 -28.26 -1.62
CA ARG A 170 8.85 -28.06 -1.45
C ARG A 170 9.36 -26.82 -2.19
N GLY A 171 10.08 -25.97 -1.45
CA GLY A 171 10.70 -24.74 -1.95
C GLY A 171 9.76 -23.53 -2.07
N LEU A 172 8.55 -23.60 -1.52
CA LEU A 172 7.68 -22.45 -1.32
C LEU A 172 7.81 -21.94 0.14
N PRO A 173 7.44 -20.68 0.43
CA PRO A 173 7.41 -20.19 1.80
C PRO A 173 6.54 -21.07 2.71
N VAL A 174 6.92 -21.10 3.99
CA VAL A 174 6.12 -21.71 5.06
C VAL A 174 4.90 -20.80 5.32
N GLU A 175 3.73 -21.41 5.45
CA GLU A 175 2.45 -20.74 5.70
C GLU A 175 1.71 -21.40 6.86
N ILE A 176 0.61 -20.80 7.32
CA ILE A 176 -0.27 -21.45 8.28
C ILE A 176 -1.02 -22.63 7.63
N ASN A 177 -1.14 -23.74 8.35
CA ASN A 177 -1.84 -24.93 7.87
C ASN A 177 -3.33 -24.69 7.66
N GLU A 178 -3.98 -24.21 8.72
CA GLU A 178 -5.37 -23.82 8.72
C GLU A 178 -5.50 -22.61 9.64
N VAL A 179 -6.25 -21.59 9.21
CA VAL A 179 -6.51 -20.42 10.05
C VAL A 179 -7.60 -20.80 11.05
N PRO A 180 -7.31 -20.85 12.37
CA PRO A 180 -8.34 -21.13 13.36
C PRO A 180 -9.47 -20.10 13.27
N THR A 181 -10.71 -20.52 13.53
CA THR A 181 -11.85 -19.59 13.59
C THR A 181 -11.65 -18.54 14.68
N THR A 182 -10.97 -18.90 15.77
CA THR A 182 -10.50 -18.00 16.83
C THR A 182 -9.33 -17.11 16.40
N GLU A 183 -9.03 -16.97 15.13
CA GLU A 183 -8.07 -15.98 14.61
C GLU A 183 -8.72 -15.08 13.55
N LEU A 184 -10.00 -15.29 13.29
CA LEU A 184 -10.81 -14.55 12.34
C LEU A 184 -11.89 -13.78 13.10
N PHE A 185 -12.06 -12.52 12.76
CA PHE A 185 -13.15 -11.72 13.28
C PHE A 185 -14.43 -11.96 12.46
N SER A 186 -15.59 -11.82 13.06
CA SER A 186 -16.91 -11.96 12.41
C SER A 186 -17.01 -11.11 11.15
N TYR A 187 -16.48 -9.90 11.21
CA TYR A 187 -16.45 -8.97 10.08
C TYR A 187 -15.41 -9.32 9.01
N ASP A 188 -14.52 -10.29 9.24
CA ASP A 188 -13.62 -10.77 8.19
C ASP A 188 -14.38 -11.54 7.10
N SER A 189 -15.61 -11.99 7.39
CA SER A 189 -16.58 -12.43 6.36
C SER A 189 -16.87 -11.36 5.31
N ARG A 190 -16.60 -10.07 5.59
CA ARG A 190 -16.64 -9.00 4.58
C ARG A 190 -15.69 -9.26 3.42
N TRP A 191 -14.73 -10.17 3.53
CA TRP A 191 -13.91 -10.55 2.38
C TRP A 191 -14.64 -11.44 1.36
N ASP A 192 -15.80 -12.01 1.72
CA ASP A 192 -16.70 -12.74 0.82
C ASP A 192 -17.59 -11.77 0.05
N ILE A 193 -16.94 -11.00 -0.83
CA ILE A 193 -17.54 -9.88 -1.55
C ILE A 193 -18.24 -10.28 -2.85
N GLU A 194 -18.10 -11.53 -3.28
CA GLU A 194 -18.56 -11.96 -4.61
C GLU A 194 -20.04 -11.62 -4.83
N ASP A 195 -20.93 -12.00 -3.91
CA ASP A 195 -22.37 -11.75 -4.04
C ASP A 195 -22.70 -10.25 -4.07
N VAL A 196 -22.05 -9.47 -3.19
CA VAL A 196 -22.25 -8.02 -3.12
C VAL A 196 -21.73 -7.33 -4.39
N VAL A 197 -20.68 -7.87 -5.00
CA VAL A 197 -20.16 -7.38 -6.28
C VAL A 197 -21.08 -7.77 -7.43
N LEU A 198 -21.66 -8.97 -7.44
CA LEU A 198 -22.65 -9.37 -8.45
C LEU A 198 -23.90 -8.48 -8.42
N GLU A 199 -24.43 -8.18 -7.23
CA GLU A 199 -25.53 -7.22 -7.07
C GLU A 199 -25.16 -5.84 -7.62
N LEU A 200 -23.93 -5.38 -7.36
CA LEU A 200 -23.42 -4.12 -7.90
C LEU A 200 -23.33 -4.14 -9.43
N ILE A 201 -22.86 -5.22 -10.02
CA ILE A 201 -22.74 -5.40 -11.48
C ILE A 201 -24.10 -5.19 -12.13
N ASP A 202 -25.14 -5.83 -11.60
CA ASP A 202 -26.50 -5.70 -12.11
C ASP A 202 -27.01 -4.26 -11.95
N ARG A 203 -26.78 -3.64 -10.79
CA ARG A 203 -27.19 -2.24 -10.53
C ARG A 203 -26.49 -1.23 -11.45
N VAL A 204 -25.23 -1.45 -11.81
CA VAL A 204 -24.43 -0.57 -12.68
C VAL A 204 -24.62 -0.91 -14.17
N GLY A 205 -25.32 -2.01 -14.48
CA GLY A 205 -25.59 -2.45 -15.84
C GLY A 205 -24.40 -3.15 -16.52
N LEU A 206 -23.42 -3.65 -15.77
CA LEU A 206 -22.26 -4.37 -16.30
C LEU A 206 -22.55 -5.84 -16.62
N SER A 207 -23.77 -6.32 -16.34
CA SER A 207 -24.15 -7.74 -16.44
C SER A 207 -23.93 -8.32 -17.84
N ALA A 208 -24.21 -7.55 -18.90
CA ALA A 208 -24.00 -7.98 -20.28
C ALA A 208 -22.51 -8.22 -20.60
N ASP A 209 -21.63 -7.29 -20.22
CA ASP A 209 -20.19 -7.43 -20.45
C ASP A 209 -19.56 -8.47 -19.51
N TYR A 210 -20.04 -8.61 -18.28
CA TYR A 210 -19.55 -9.61 -17.32
C TYR A 210 -19.86 -11.06 -17.76
N ASN A 211 -20.97 -11.28 -18.45
CA ASN A 211 -21.37 -12.60 -18.94
C ASN A 211 -20.90 -12.88 -20.38
N SER A 212 -20.24 -11.93 -21.04
CA SER A 212 -19.78 -12.07 -22.42
C SER A 212 -18.33 -12.54 -22.50
N GLU A 213 -18.09 -13.62 -23.24
CA GLU A 213 -16.75 -14.09 -23.59
C GLU A 213 -16.23 -13.50 -24.91
N GLU A 214 -16.97 -12.58 -25.52
CA GLU A 214 -16.61 -11.93 -26.78
C GLU A 214 -15.44 -10.97 -26.62
N SER A 215 -14.62 -10.90 -27.66
CA SER A 215 -13.55 -9.91 -27.77
C SER A 215 -14.11 -8.49 -27.90
N TRP A 216 -13.25 -7.50 -27.66
CA TRP A 216 -13.56 -6.11 -27.92
C TRP A 216 -13.36 -5.78 -29.40
N ASP A 217 -14.18 -4.87 -29.92
CA ASP A 217 -14.11 -4.45 -31.32
C ASP A 217 -12.98 -3.44 -31.56
N SER A 218 -12.68 -2.62 -30.56
CA SER A 218 -11.64 -1.59 -30.62
C SER A 218 -11.17 -1.14 -29.23
N LEU A 219 -10.04 -0.45 -29.14
CA LEU A 219 -9.60 0.16 -27.89
C LEU A 219 -10.57 1.25 -27.39
N ASP A 220 -11.22 1.96 -28.32
CA ASP A 220 -12.23 2.97 -27.99
C ASP A 220 -13.46 2.34 -27.34
N SER A 221 -13.84 1.13 -27.76
CA SER A 221 -14.94 0.39 -27.15
C SER A 221 -14.64 0.06 -25.67
N ILE A 222 -13.40 -0.36 -25.37
CA ILE A 222 -12.91 -0.59 -24.00
C ILE A 222 -12.92 0.72 -23.21
N GLY A 223 -12.39 1.81 -23.77
CA GLY A 223 -12.36 3.11 -23.11
C GLY A 223 -13.76 3.69 -22.87
N SER A 224 -14.71 3.44 -23.77
CA SER A 224 -16.08 3.92 -23.65
C SER A 224 -16.87 3.25 -22.53
N LEU A 225 -16.46 2.04 -22.09
CA LEU A 225 -17.09 1.29 -21.00
C LEU A 225 -17.20 2.15 -19.72
N TYR A 226 -16.15 2.89 -19.36
CA TYR A 226 -16.15 3.72 -18.15
C TYR A 226 -17.20 4.82 -18.22
N LYS A 227 -17.31 5.51 -19.36
CA LYS A 227 -18.31 6.57 -19.56
C LYS A 227 -19.72 6.00 -19.63
N ARG A 228 -19.90 4.89 -20.36
CA ARG A 228 -21.19 4.21 -20.55
C ARG A 228 -21.82 3.78 -19.22
N HIS A 229 -21.01 3.20 -18.34
CA HIS A 229 -21.46 2.70 -17.03
C HIS A 229 -21.20 3.67 -15.87
N ASN A 230 -20.78 4.92 -16.17
CA ASN A 230 -20.46 5.94 -15.17
C ASN A 230 -19.48 5.46 -14.08
N ILE A 231 -18.44 4.73 -14.52
CA ILE A 231 -17.34 4.24 -13.68
C ILE A 231 -16.22 5.27 -13.72
N THR A 232 -15.53 5.49 -12.59
CA THR A 232 -14.33 6.34 -12.58
C THR A 232 -13.29 5.81 -13.57
N GLU A 233 -12.80 6.68 -14.44
CA GLU A 233 -11.75 6.35 -15.40
C GLU A 233 -10.41 6.15 -14.67
N PRO A 234 -9.63 5.10 -14.99
CA PRO A 234 -8.29 4.94 -14.47
C PRO A 234 -7.34 5.94 -15.11
N LEU A 235 -6.28 6.35 -14.39
CA LEU A 235 -5.30 7.30 -14.93
C LEU A 235 -4.64 6.81 -16.24
N SER A 236 -4.43 5.48 -16.36
CA SER A 236 -3.89 4.86 -17.58
C SER A 236 -4.69 5.21 -18.83
N LEU A 237 -6.01 5.39 -18.75
CA LEU A 237 -6.83 5.70 -19.93
C LEU A 237 -6.41 7.01 -20.62
N SER A 238 -5.87 7.97 -19.86
CA SER A 238 -5.41 9.26 -20.40
C SER A 238 -3.98 9.24 -20.94
N TYR A 239 -3.15 8.29 -20.50
CA TYR A 239 -1.70 8.28 -20.75
C TYR A 239 -1.13 6.87 -20.94
N TRP A 240 -1.89 5.99 -21.60
CA TRP A 240 -1.52 4.59 -21.76
C TRP A 240 -0.26 4.39 -22.63
N MET A 241 0.20 3.14 -22.74
CA MET A 241 1.52 2.76 -23.25
C MET A 241 1.89 3.21 -24.67
N MET A 242 0.99 3.80 -25.47
CA MET A 242 1.40 4.48 -26.71
C MET A 242 2.40 5.63 -26.44
N ASN A 243 2.43 6.18 -25.22
CA ASN A 243 3.42 7.16 -24.81
C ASN A 243 4.61 6.48 -24.09
N ASP A 244 5.79 6.51 -24.73
CA ASP A 244 7.02 5.94 -24.19
C ASP A 244 7.48 6.57 -22.86
N VAL A 245 7.13 7.85 -22.62
CA VAL A 245 7.35 8.50 -21.31
C VAL A 245 6.53 7.81 -20.22
N ALA A 246 5.28 7.47 -20.51
CA ALA A 246 4.40 6.80 -19.56
C ALA A 246 4.83 5.34 -19.32
N PHE A 247 5.25 4.66 -20.39
CA PHE A 247 5.85 3.32 -20.32
C PHE A 247 7.07 3.35 -19.39
N GLY A 248 8.05 4.22 -19.62
CA GLY A 248 9.21 4.34 -18.72
C GLY A 248 8.84 4.76 -17.28
N ALA A 249 7.97 5.75 -17.11
CA ALA A 249 7.55 6.21 -15.78
C ALA A 249 6.89 5.09 -14.95
N GLN A 250 6.17 4.16 -15.58
CA GLN A 250 5.56 3.01 -14.90
C GLN A 250 6.58 2.18 -14.10
N ARG A 251 7.84 2.10 -14.54
CA ARG A 251 8.91 1.38 -13.81
C ARG A 251 9.41 2.10 -12.57
N LEU A 252 9.05 3.37 -12.39
CA LEU A 252 9.50 4.22 -11.29
C LEU A 252 8.38 4.55 -10.30
N LYS A 253 7.12 4.53 -10.75
CA LYS A 253 5.95 4.92 -9.95
C LYS A 253 4.76 3.95 -10.04
N GLY A 254 4.79 2.95 -10.91
CA GLY A 254 3.67 2.02 -11.11
C GLY A 254 3.50 1.05 -9.93
N CYS A 255 2.82 -0.08 -10.19
CA CYS A 255 2.66 -1.13 -9.18
C CYS A 255 3.96 -1.90 -8.91
N ASN A 256 4.93 -1.86 -9.83
CA ASN A 256 6.14 -2.68 -9.76
C ASN A 256 7.43 -1.86 -9.89
N PRO A 257 7.70 -0.90 -8.98
CA PRO A 257 8.90 -0.08 -9.03
C PRO A 257 10.15 -0.80 -8.52
N PHE A 258 10.22 -2.13 -8.51
CA PHE A 258 11.26 -2.91 -7.82
C PHE A 258 12.20 -3.68 -8.78
N VAL A 259 12.02 -3.56 -10.09
CA VAL A 259 12.74 -4.43 -11.05
C VAL A 259 13.82 -3.70 -11.84
N ILE A 260 13.64 -2.41 -12.12
CA ILE A 260 14.60 -1.63 -12.93
C ILE A 260 15.98 -1.60 -12.29
N ARG A 261 17.02 -1.81 -13.10
CA ARG A 261 18.43 -1.89 -12.68
C ARG A 261 19.30 -0.97 -13.51
N LEU A 262 20.37 -0.47 -12.88
CA LEU A 262 21.43 0.25 -13.58
C LEU A 262 22.17 -0.69 -14.53
N CYS A 263 22.38 -0.25 -15.77
CA CYS A 263 23.18 -0.95 -16.76
C CYS A 263 24.67 -0.62 -16.51
N THR A 264 25.40 -1.55 -15.90
CA THR A 264 26.86 -1.42 -15.73
C THR A 264 27.63 -1.92 -16.95
N GLU A 265 27.07 -2.91 -17.63
CA GLU A 265 27.59 -3.51 -18.86
C GLU A 265 26.46 -3.67 -19.86
N PHE A 266 26.78 -3.53 -21.15
CA PHE A 266 25.77 -3.63 -22.20
C PHE A 266 25.30 -5.09 -22.37
N PRO A 267 23.98 -5.37 -22.43
CA PRO A 267 23.47 -6.74 -22.49
C PRO A 267 24.01 -7.52 -23.69
N SER A 268 24.53 -8.73 -23.45
CA SER A 268 25.13 -9.58 -24.48
C SER A 268 24.13 -9.97 -25.59
N CYS A 269 22.87 -10.20 -25.23
CA CYS A 269 21.78 -10.51 -26.17
C CYS A 269 21.34 -9.31 -27.03
N MET A 270 21.86 -8.10 -26.77
CA MET A 270 21.52 -6.89 -27.52
C MET A 270 22.75 -6.27 -28.21
N LEU A 271 23.90 -6.94 -28.25
CA LEU A 271 25.16 -6.37 -28.76
C LEU A 271 25.05 -5.76 -30.16
N SER A 272 24.18 -6.31 -31.01
CA SER A 272 23.85 -5.80 -32.35
C SER A 272 23.32 -4.35 -32.34
N LEU A 273 22.79 -3.87 -31.22
CA LEU A 273 22.23 -2.53 -31.07
C LEU A 273 23.25 -1.47 -30.66
N LYS A 274 24.49 -1.83 -30.33
CA LYS A 274 25.49 -0.88 -29.77
C LYS A 274 25.68 0.36 -30.65
N ASP A 275 25.81 0.17 -31.96
CA ASP A 275 25.98 1.28 -32.90
C ASP A 275 24.65 1.97 -33.20
N TRP A 276 23.57 1.18 -33.28
CA TRP A 276 22.22 1.68 -33.56
C TRP A 276 21.70 2.64 -32.48
N ILE A 277 22.00 2.42 -31.20
CA ILE A 277 21.50 3.29 -30.12
C ILE A 277 22.15 4.67 -30.10
N LEU A 278 23.34 4.87 -30.68
CA LEU A 278 24.13 6.11 -30.52
C LEU A 278 23.35 7.39 -30.87
N PRO A 279 22.56 7.46 -31.96
CA PRO A 279 21.74 8.63 -32.28
C PRO A 279 20.63 8.91 -31.25
N HIS A 280 20.24 7.91 -30.46
CA HIS A 280 19.17 7.98 -29.45
C HIS A 280 19.67 8.38 -28.06
N LEU A 281 20.99 8.56 -27.88
CA LEU A 281 21.61 8.92 -26.60
C LEU A 281 21.81 10.43 -26.41
N GLU A 282 21.04 11.29 -27.08
CA GLU A 282 21.13 12.77 -26.93
C GLU A 282 22.55 13.34 -27.15
N GLY A 283 23.34 12.72 -28.03
CA GLY A 283 24.72 13.12 -28.34
C GLY A 283 25.79 12.54 -27.39
N TRP A 284 25.39 11.74 -26.40
CA TRP A 284 26.32 11.00 -25.55
C TRP A 284 26.88 9.77 -26.27
N THR A 285 28.16 9.46 -26.03
CA THR A 285 28.72 8.16 -26.42
C THR A 285 28.27 7.08 -25.44
N LEU A 286 28.27 5.81 -25.89
CA LEU A 286 27.93 4.67 -25.02
C LEU A 286 28.78 4.66 -23.73
N GLN A 287 30.09 4.86 -23.85
CA GLN A 287 30.98 4.90 -22.68
C GLN A 287 30.62 6.04 -21.71
N GLN A 288 30.32 7.24 -22.22
CA GLN A 288 29.91 8.34 -21.36
C GLN A 288 28.56 8.06 -20.70
N THR A 289 27.61 7.40 -21.38
CA THR A 289 26.31 7.04 -20.74
C THR A 289 26.45 6.01 -19.64
N LEU A 290 27.37 5.03 -19.77
CA LEU A 290 27.66 4.05 -18.72
C LEU A 290 28.33 4.72 -17.51
N VAL A 291 29.34 5.57 -17.76
CA VAL A 291 30.04 6.33 -16.69
C VAL A 291 29.09 7.30 -15.99
N ALA A 292 28.23 7.98 -16.75
CA ALA A 292 27.21 8.89 -16.22
C ALA A 292 25.99 8.16 -15.63
N ARG A 293 25.95 6.82 -15.68
CA ARG A 293 24.87 5.97 -15.13
C ARG A 293 23.49 6.31 -15.69
N ARG A 294 23.40 6.47 -17.01
CA ARG A 294 22.19 6.86 -17.73
C ARG A 294 21.47 5.72 -18.46
N LEU A 295 22.09 4.54 -18.53
CA LEU A 295 21.46 3.35 -19.11
C LEU A 295 20.92 2.45 -18.00
N PHE A 296 19.72 1.92 -18.22
CA PHE A 296 19.02 1.03 -17.29
C PHE A 296 18.41 -0.12 -18.04
N TYR A 297 18.11 -1.23 -17.36
CA TYR A 297 17.40 -2.35 -17.96
C TYR A 297 16.41 -2.97 -16.98
N VAL A 298 15.46 -3.73 -17.54
CA VAL A 298 14.56 -4.61 -16.81
C VAL A 298 14.66 -5.99 -17.45
N ASP A 299 14.89 -7.02 -16.62
CA ASP A 299 15.10 -8.40 -17.07
C ASP A 299 14.11 -9.35 -16.40
N TYR A 300 13.31 -10.03 -17.22
CA TYR A 300 12.32 -11.02 -16.81
C TYR A 300 12.73 -12.46 -17.18
N ALA A 301 14.03 -12.76 -17.25
CA ALA A 301 14.55 -14.12 -17.41
C ALA A 301 13.91 -15.15 -16.44
N ILE A 302 13.51 -14.72 -15.25
CA ILE A 302 12.80 -15.55 -14.25
C ILE A 302 11.48 -16.16 -14.79
N MET A 303 10.90 -15.59 -15.85
CA MET A 303 9.64 -16.02 -16.46
C MET A 303 9.80 -17.17 -17.46
N ARG A 304 11.04 -17.56 -17.79
CA ARG A 304 11.30 -18.55 -18.84
C ARG A 304 10.69 -19.92 -18.57
N GLY A 305 10.01 -20.49 -19.55
CA GLY A 305 9.47 -21.85 -19.47
C GLY A 305 8.43 -22.05 -18.36
N LEU A 306 7.77 -20.98 -17.92
CA LEU A 306 6.64 -21.08 -17.01
C LEU A 306 5.44 -21.73 -17.70
N HIS A 307 4.70 -22.56 -16.96
CA HIS A 307 3.54 -23.24 -17.51
C HIS A 307 2.32 -22.31 -17.67
N CYS A 308 2.00 -21.97 -18.91
CA CYS A 308 0.86 -21.14 -19.30
C CYS A 308 -0.43 -21.94 -19.45
N ARG A 309 -1.56 -21.22 -19.45
CA ARG A 309 -2.87 -21.80 -19.80
C ARG A 309 -2.86 -22.28 -21.26
N GLN A 310 -3.75 -23.21 -21.59
CA GLN A 310 -3.85 -23.75 -22.95
C GLN A 310 -4.07 -22.63 -23.97
N GLY A 311 -3.31 -22.64 -25.07
CA GLY A 311 -3.37 -21.61 -26.11
C GLY A 311 -2.78 -20.25 -25.72
N ARG A 312 -2.09 -20.15 -24.59
CA ARG A 312 -1.43 -18.92 -24.11
C ARG A 312 0.08 -19.12 -24.00
N MET A 313 0.83 -18.05 -24.23
CA MET A 313 2.30 -18.03 -24.10
C MET A 313 2.76 -16.91 -23.18
N ILE A 314 3.95 -17.04 -22.60
CA ILE A 314 4.60 -15.99 -21.82
C ILE A 314 6.03 -15.82 -22.33
N THR A 315 6.47 -14.57 -22.44
CA THR A 315 7.84 -14.21 -22.81
C THR A 315 8.73 -14.11 -21.57
N ALA A 316 10.04 -14.10 -21.78
CA ALA A 316 11.02 -13.78 -20.75
C ALA A 316 11.84 -12.55 -21.18
N PRO A 317 11.18 -11.37 -21.27
CA PRO A 317 11.71 -10.25 -22.01
C PRO A 317 12.81 -9.50 -21.25
N LEU A 318 13.70 -8.85 -22.01
CA LEU A 318 14.67 -7.87 -21.52
C LEU A 318 14.44 -6.53 -22.23
N ALA A 319 14.32 -5.44 -21.47
CA ALA A 319 14.14 -4.10 -22.02
C ALA A 319 15.27 -3.16 -21.58
N LEU A 320 15.80 -2.39 -22.53
CA LEU A 320 16.85 -1.38 -22.33
C LEU A 320 16.22 0.01 -22.32
N PHE A 321 16.68 0.87 -21.41
CA PHE A 321 16.18 2.21 -21.20
C PHE A 321 17.32 3.23 -21.12
N PHE A 322 17.04 4.44 -21.59
CA PHE A 322 17.90 5.61 -21.44
C PHE A 322 17.21 6.68 -20.59
N TYR A 323 17.93 7.18 -19.59
CA TYR A 323 17.50 8.31 -18.79
C TYR A 323 18.01 9.61 -19.42
N THR A 324 17.08 10.47 -19.83
CA THR A 324 17.35 11.67 -20.64
C THR A 324 17.74 12.89 -19.81
N GLU A 325 18.29 13.93 -20.45
CA GLU A 325 18.51 15.25 -19.83
C GLU A 325 17.22 15.89 -19.30
N LYS A 326 16.08 15.55 -19.91
CA LYS A 326 14.75 15.97 -19.44
C LYS A 326 14.24 15.19 -18.22
N ARG A 327 15.07 14.33 -17.63
CA ARG A 327 14.73 13.49 -16.45
C ARG A 327 13.57 12.53 -16.73
N GLN A 328 13.54 11.98 -17.93
CA GLN A 328 12.58 10.96 -18.36
C GLN A 328 13.32 9.67 -18.62
N LEU A 329 12.72 8.55 -18.20
CA LEU A 329 13.21 7.23 -18.57
C LEU A 329 12.50 6.82 -19.87
N LEU A 330 13.24 6.60 -20.95
CA LEU A 330 12.69 6.20 -22.24
C LEU A 330 13.14 4.79 -22.61
N PRO A 331 12.24 3.93 -23.11
CA PRO A 331 12.62 2.64 -23.67
C PRO A 331 13.41 2.84 -24.97
N LEU A 332 14.50 2.10 -25.13
CA LEU A 332 15.29 2.05 -26.37
C LEU A 332 14.98 0.81 -27.19
N ALA A 333 14.94 -0.35 -26.53
CA ALA A 333 14.74 -1.64 -27.16
C ALA A 333 14.11 -2.65 -26.21
N ILE A 334 13.37 -3.62 -26.76
CA ILE A 334 12.75 -4.73 -26.03
C ILE A 334 13.06 -6.02 -26.80
N HIS A 335 13.75 -6.95 -26.15
CA HIS A 335 13.96 -8.30 -26.64
C HIS A 335 12.97 -9.23 -25.94
N LEU A 336 11.98 -9.76 -26.68
CA LEU A 336 10.93 -10.58 -26.08
C LEU A 336 11.37 -11.99 -25.71
N ASP A 337 12.29 -12.58 -26.49
CA ASP A 337 12.87 -13.89 -26.19
C ASP A 337 14.40 -13.92 -26.41
N PRO A 338 15.19 -13.37 -25.45
CA PRO A 338 16.65 -13.25 -25.54
C PRO A 338 17.43 -14.53 -25.83
N GLU A 339 16.86 -15.70 -25.54
CA GLU A 339 17.54 -16.99 -25.72
C GLU A 339 17.06 -17.79 -26.92
N SER A 340 16.05 -17.30 -27.65
CA SER A 340 15.62 -17.93 -28.90
C SER A 340 16.70 -17.91 -29.98
N GLY A 341 17.62 -16.94 -29.92
CA GLY A 341 18.55 -16.62 -31.00
C GLY A 341 17.88 -15.97 -32.22
N ASP A 342 16.58 -15.68 -32.16
CA ASP A 342 15.83 -15.03 -33.24
C ASP A 342 15.81 -13.50 -33.05
N ASP A 343 16.61 -12.80 -33.85
CA ASP A 343 16.71 -11.33 -33.86
C ASP A 343 15.37 -10.66 -34.23
N ARG A 344 14.42 -11.39 -34.85
CA ARG A 344 13.07 -10.85 -35.09
C ARG A 344 12.28 -10.64 -33.80
N THR A 345 12.71 -11.17 -32.67
CA THR A 345 12.10 -10.89 -31.36
C THR A 345 12.71 -9.67 -30.65
N LEU A 346 13.66 -8.99 -31.29
CA LEU A 346 14.30 -7.77 -30.82
C LEU A 346 13.69 -6.54 -31.49
N PHE A 347 12.91 -5.79 -30.72
CA PHE A 347 12.21 -4.59 -31.16
C PHE A 347 12.91 -3.32 -30.70
N ARG A 348 12.85 -2.28 -31.53
CA ARG A 348 13.49 -0.97 -31.37
C ARG A 348 12.43 0.11 -31.24
N CYS A 349 12.75 1.19 -30.53
CA CYS A 349 11.82 2.32 -30.38
C CYS A 349 11.51 3.07 -31.70
N THR A 350 12.21 2.76 -32.80
CA THR A 350 11.96 3.30 -34.15
C THR A 350 11.23 2.33 -35.08
N ASP A 351 10.96 1.11 -34.63
CA ASP A 351 10.18 0.15 -35.42
C ASP A 351 8.75 0.69 -35.65
N PRO A 352 7.99 0.15 -36.62
CA PRO A 352 6.62 0.57 -36.87
C PRO A 352 5.80 0.63 -35.57
N ALA A 353 4.98 1.68 -35.43
CA ALA A 353 4.30 1.98 -34.17
C ALA A 353 3.48 0.80 -33.61
N GLU A 354 2.90 -0.02 -34.49
CA GLU A 354 2.09 -1.18 -34.13
C GLU A 354 2.96 -2.33 -33.59
N GLU A 355 4.12 -2.59 -34.20
CA GLU A 355 5.09 -3.59 -33.72
C GLU A 355 5.70 -3.18 -32.37
N TRP A 356 6.07 -1.91 -32.23
CA TRP A 356 6.59 -1.38 -30.97
C TRP A 356 5.55 -1.44 -29.85
N LEU A 357 4.28 -1.17 -30.17
CA LEU A 357 3.18 -1.32 -29.22
C LEU A 357 3.03 -2.78 -28.77
N GLN A 358 3.10 -3.74 -29.68
CA GLN A 358 3.05 -5.17 -29.36
C GLN A 358 4.20 -5.59 -28.44
N ALA A 359 5.43 -5.15 -28.72
CA ALA A 359 6.57 -5.41 -27.86
C ALA A 359 6.37 -4.89 -26.43
N LYS A 360 5.86 -3.66 -26.29
CA LYS A 360 5.53 -3.07 -24.98
C LYS A 360 4.40 -3.81 -24.25
N LEU A 361 3.39 -4.26 -24.98
CA LEU A 361 2.25 -5.01 -24.43
C LEU A 361 2.69 -6.37 -23.87
N TRP A 362 3.48 -7.13 -24.63
CA TRP A 362 4.04 -8.41 -24.20
C TRP A 362 5.08 -8.26 -23.09
N PHE A 363 5.87 -7.18 -23.09
CA PHE A 363 6.73 -6.84 -21.96
C PHE A 363 5.90 -6.59 -20.69
N ASN A 364 4.85 -5.78 -20.79
CA ASN A 364 3.96 -5.48 -19.66
C ASN A 364 3.18 -6.70 -19.17
N LEU A 365 2.89 -7.69 -20.02
CA LEU A 365 2.35 -8.98 -19.61
C LEU A 365 3.29 -9.74 -18.67
N ALA A 366 4.60 -9.77 -18.99
CA ALA A 366 5.60 -10.39 -18.12
C ALA A 366 5.72 -9.60 -16.80
N ASP A 367 5.78 -8.27 -16.88
CA ASP A 367 5.87 -7.38 -15.71
C ASP A 367 4.66 -7.54 -14.78
N SER A 368 3.44 -7.61 -15.32
CA SER A 368 2.21 -7.77 -14.54
C SER A 368 2.09 -9.14 -13.87
N CYS A 369 2.47 -10.21 -14.59
CA CYS A 369 2.51 -11.56 -14.03
C CYS A 369 3.56 -11.67 -12.92
N TYR A 370 4.74 -11.06 -13.10
CA TYR A 370 5.78 -10.98 -12.07
C TYR A 370 5.28 -10.19 -10.85
N HIS A 371 4.70 -9.02 -11.06
CA HIS A 371 4.11 -8.19 -10.01
C HIS A 371 3.08 -8.98 -9.19
N MET A 372 2.12 -9.63 -9.85
CA MET A 372 1.05 -10.33 -9.15
C MET A 372 1.56 -11.53 -8.33
N VAL A 373 2.54 -12.26 -8.85
CA VAL A 373 3.03 -13.50 -8.23
C VAL A 373 4.21 -13.24 -7.29
N VAL A 374 5.31 -12.69 -7.78
CA VAL A 374 6.54 -12.44 -6.99
C VAL A 374 6.42 -11.15 -6.21
N GLY A 375 5.94 -10.08 -6.84
CA GLY A 375 5.77 -8.79 -6.17
C GLY A 375 4.78 -8.88 -5.01
N ARG A 376 3.61 -9.50 -5.23
CA ARG A 376 2.52 -9.47 -4.25
C ARG A 376 2.29 -10.78 -3.51
N LEU A 377 1.95 -11.87 -4.20
CA LEU A 377 1.60 -13.12 -3.52
C LEU A 377 2.76 -13.66 -2.66
N LEU A 378 3.99 -13.66 -3.18
CA LEU A 378 5.16 -14.12 -2.41
C LEU A 378 5.38 -13.31 -1.12
N ASN A 379 5.33 -11.97 -1.20
CA ASN A 379 5.49 -11.11 -0.03
C ASN A 379 4.42 -11.38 1.03
N HIS A 380 3.17 -11.58 0.61
CA HIS A 380 2.08 -11.94 1.52
C HIS A 380 2.28 -13.31 2.19
N LEU A 381 2.78 -14.33 1.47
CA LEU A 381 3.08 -15.64 2.04
C LEU A 381 4.22 -15.57 3.07
N ILE A 382 5.27 -14.79 2.78
CA ILE A 382 6.39 -14.58 3.73
C ILE A 382 5.89 -13.86 4.98
N LEU A 383 5.12 -12.79 4.83
CA LEU A 383 4.55 -12.03 5.95
C LEU A 383 3.56 -12.85 6.79
N GLU A 384 2.84 -13.81 6.19
CA GLU A 384 2.00 -14.76 6.93
C GLU A 384 2.85 -15.65 7.85
N GLY A 385 3.93 -16.25 7.34
CA GLY A 385 4.86 -17.02 8.15
C GLY A 385 5.43 -16.19 9.31
N ILE A 386 5.87 -14.96 9.04
CA ILE A 386 6.40 -14.03 10.05
C ILE A 386 5.35 -13.71 11.12
N TYR A 387 4.10 -13.44 10.72
CA TYR A 387 3.03 -13.12 11.66
C TYR A 387 2.67 -14.31 12.55
N VAL A 388 2.56 -15.50 11.96
CA VAL A 388 2.24 -16.72 12.70
C VAL A 388 3.36 -17.02 13.69
N SER A 389 4.62 -16.88 13.27
CA SER A 389 5.78 -16.99 14.14
C SER A 389 5.78 -15.94 15.26
N LEU A 390 5.41 -14.68 14.97
CA LEU A 390 5.25 -13.62 15.97
C LEU A 390 4.24 -14.04 17.04
N ARG A 391 3.06 -14.51 16.63
CA ARG A 391 1.99 -14.96 17.53
C ARG A 391 2.39 -16.18 18.37
N ARG A 392 3.22 -17.07 17.83
CA ARG A 392 3.71 -18.28 18.52
C ARG A 392 4.75 -17.99 19.60
N ASN A 393 5.47 -16.88 19.51
CA ASN A 393 6.68 -16.64 20.33
C ASN A 393 6.61 -15.41 21.24
N LEU A 394 5.76 -14.42 20.97
CA LEU A 394 5.64 -13.22 21.80
C LEU A 394 4.28 -13.14 22.49
N ALA A 395 4.28 -12.84 23.79
CA ALA A 395 3.04 -12.60 24.54
C ALA A 395 2.47 -11.20 24.23
N GLN A 396 1.19 -10.96 24.52
CA GLN A 396 0.55 -9.67 24.20
C GLN A 396 1.11 -8.48 24.96
N SER A 397 1.61 -8.70 26.17
CA SER A 397 2.27 -7.67 26.97
C SER A 397 3.70 -7.40 26.50
N HIS A 398 4.24 -8.18 25.56
CA HIS A 398 5.56 -7.92 25.00
C HIS A 398 5.55 -6.61 24.18
N PRO A 399 6.48 -5.66 24.42
CA PRO A 399 6.48 -4.36 23.73
C PRO A 399 6.59 -4.49 22.20
N VAL A 400 7.41 -5.42 21.70
CA VAL A 400 7.53 -5.68 20.25
C VAL A 400 6.22 -6.23 19.65
N TYR A 401 5.46 -7.03 20.39
CA TYR A 401 4.14 -7.48 19.92
C TYR A 401 3.19 -6.28 19.80
N GLN A 402 3.09 -5.44 20.84
CA GLN A 402 2.21 -4.27 20.83
C GLN A 402 2.55 -3.28 19.72
N LEU A 403 3.84 -3.17 19.37
CA LEU A 403 4.30 -2.34 18.24
C LEU A 403 3.85 -2.90 16.88
N LEU A 404 3.89 -4.23 16.68
CA LEU A 404 3.62 -4.87 15.40
C LEU A 404 2.17 -5.28 15.19
N ALA A 405 1.44 -5.65 16.25
CA ALA A 405 0.08 -6.18 16.19
C ALA A 405 -0.91 -5.28 15.42
N PRO A 406 -0.89 -3.93 15.55
CA PRO A 406 -1.76 -3.07 14.75
C PRO A 406 -1.58 -3.24 13.24
N HIS A 407 -0.39 -3.65 12.79
CA HIS A 407 -0.04 -3.78 11.38
C HIS A 407 -0.40 -5.15 10.77
N PHE A 408 -0.82 -6.12 11.60
CA PHE A 408 -1.27 -7.44 11.16
C PHE A 408 -2.78 -7.67 11.35
N ARG A 409 -3.53 -6.61 11.68
CA ARG A 409 -4.98 -6.69 11.86
C ARG A 409 -5.64 -7.27 10.60
N SER A 410 -6.48 -8.31 10.76
CA SER A 410 -7.17 -9.00 9.66
C SER A 410 -6.26 -9.57 8.56
N PHE A 411 -4.94 -9.64 8.78
CA PHE A 411 -3.97 -10.06 7.76
C PHE A 411 -4.20 -11.49 7.29
N LEU A 412 -4.50 -12.41 8.20
CA LEU A 412 -4.78 -13.82 7.87
C LEU A 412 -6.03 -13.97 6.99
N ALA A 413 -7.10 -13.23 7.28
CA ALA A 413 -8.32 -13.24 6.46
C ALA A 413 -8.05 -12.75 5.03
N VAL A 414 -7.34 -11.63 4.92
CA VAL A 414 -6.96 -11.05 3.62
C VAL A 414 -6.09 -12.01 2.83
N ASN A 415 -5.10 -12.62 3.49
CA ASN A 415 -4.20 -13.54 2.83
C ASN A 415 -4.89 -14.84 2.40
N ARG A 416 -5.85 -15.34 3.19
CA ARG A 416 -6.74 -16.44 2.79
C ARG A 416 -7.46 -16.10 1.49
N LYS A 417 -8.08 -14.91 1.41
CA LYS A 417 -8.80 -14.47 0.19
C LYS A 417 -7.88 -14.24 -1.00
N LEU A 418 -6.69 -13.68 -0.79
CA LEU A 418 -5.69 -13.53 -1.84
C LEU A 418 -5.24 -14.89 -2.40
N LYS A 419 -4.99 -15.88 -1.53
CA LYS A 419 -4.67 -17.25 -1.93
C LYS A 419 -5.80 -17.87 -2.75
N GLU A 420 -7.05 -17.71 -2.35
CA GLU A 420 -8.23 -18.16 -3.10
C GLU A 420 -8.29 -17.53 -4.50
N TRP A 421 -8.18 -16.19 -4.59
CA TRP A 421 -8.21 -15.49 -5.86
C TRP A 421 -7.07 -15.84 -6.81
N MET A 422 -5.89 -16.18 -6.27
CA MET A 422 -4.68 -16.49 -7.04
C MET A 422 -4.52 -17.96 -7.41
N LEU A 423 -4.87 -18.87 -6.50
CA LEU A 423 -4.53 -20.30 -6.60
C LEU A 423 -5.73 -21.20 -6.90
N ASP A 424 -6.94 -20.73 -6.61
CA ASP A 424 -8.19 -21.46 -6.84
C ASP A 424 -8.93 -20.83 -8.03
N ARG A 425 -10.18 -21.21 -8.33
CA ARG A 425 -10.90 -20.70 -9.53
C ARG A 425 -11.38 -19.24 -9.39
N GLY A 426 -10.68 -18.37 -8.66
CA GLY A 426 -11.04 -16.96 -8.45
C GLY A 426 -10.71 -16.02 -9.61
N TRP A 427 -11.05 -14.73 -9.49
CA TRP A 427 -10.90 -13.74 -10.58
C TRP A 427 -9.48 -13.67 -11.13
N ILE A 428 -8.45 -13.51 -10.28
CA ILE A 428 -7.08 -13.36 -10.76
C ILE A 428 -6.60 -14.64 -11.43
N ALA A 429 -6.87 -15.79 -10.83
CA ALA A 429 -6.49 -17.08 -11.39
C ALA A 429 -7.10 -17.30 -12.77
N ARG A 430 -8.33 -16.84 -13.02
CA ARG A 430 -8.99 -16.85 -14.36
C ARG A 430 -8.34 -15.89 -15.35
N ASN A 431 -7.87 -14.75 -14.87
CA ASN A 431 -7.32 -13.68 -15.70
C ASN A 431 -5.82 -13.78 -15.95
N ILE A 432 -5.05 -14.47 -15.13
CA ILE A 432 -3.60 -14.55 -15.29
C ILE A 432 -3.16 -15.49 -16.42
N GLN A 433 -2.07 -15.14 -17.12
CA GLN A 433 -1.49 -15.94 -18.22
C GLN A 433 -1.07 -17.35 -17.78
N LEU A 434 -0.69 -17.49 -16.51
CA LEU A 434 -0.10 -18.69 -15.93
C LEU A 434 -1.17 -19.66 -15.42
N THR A 435 -0.85 -20.95 -15.43
CA THR A 435 -1.60 -21.95 -14.65
C THR A 435 -1.18 -21.93 -13.18
N ARG A 436 -1.92 -22.65 -12.32
CA ARG A 436 -1.50 -22.92 -10.94
C ARG A 436 -0.08 -23.53 -10.85
N LYS A 437 0.30 -24.37 -11.81
CA LYS A 437 1.67 -24.93 -11.91
C LYS A 437 2.69 -23.83 -12.22
N GLY A 438 2.40 -22.96 -13.19
CA GLY A 438 3.23 -21.81 -13.54
C GLY A 438 3.41 -20.83 -12.38
N ILE A 439 2.33 -20.52 -11.65
CA ILE A 439 2.39 -19.67 -10.45
C ILE A 439 3.33 -20.28 -9.39
N LYS A 440 3.18 -21.57 -9.08
CA LYS A 440 4.07 -22.27 -8.13
C LYS A 440 5.53 -22.32 -8.60
N GLN A 441 5.78 -22.47 -9.91
CA GLN A 441 7.14 -22.41 -10.47
C GLN A 441 7.76 -21.03 -10.25
N LEU A 442 7.02 -19.97 -10.54
CA LEU A 442 7.49 -18.60 -10.38
C LEU A 442 7.68 -18.22 -8.91
N LEU A 443 6.76 -18.60 -8.01
CA LEU A 443 6.93 -18.42 -6.56
C LEU A 443 8.22 -19.08 -6.04
N ARG A 444 8.49 -20.33 -6.45
CA ARG A 444 9.71 -21.05 -6.04
C ARG A 444 10.98 -20.34 -6.52
N ARG A 445 10.98 -19.84 -7.75
CA ARG A 445 12.13 -19.09 -8.31
C ARG A 445 12.33 -17.77 -7.58
N GLY A 446 11.24 -17.04 -7.34
CA GLY A 446 11.25 -15.77 -6.61
C GLY A 446 11.74 -15.95 -5.17
N PHE A 447 11.19 -16.93 -4.45
CA PHE A 447 11.58 -17.20 -3.06
C PHE A 447 13.05 -17.60 -2.94
N LYS A 448 13.58 -18.40 -3.88
CA LYS A 448 15.01 -18.75 -3.93
C LYS A 448 15.93 -17.53 -4.08
N GLN A 449 15.47 -16.45 -4.70
CA GLN A 449 16.25 -15.21 -4.90
C GLN A 449 15.99 -14.16 -3.81
N TRP A 450 15.01 -14.40 -2.95
CA TRP A 450 14.54 -13.42 -1.97
C TRP A 450 15.38 -13.47 -0.70
N ARG A 451 15.69 -12.30 -0.14
CA ARG A 451 16.44 -12.14 1.10
C ARG A 451 15.89 -10.99 1.94
N PHE A 452 15.74 -11.22 3.23
CA PHE A 452 15.17 -10.24 4.15
C PHE A 452 16.03 -8.97 4.28
N ASP A 453 17.36 -9.10 4.32
CA ASP A 453 18.31 -7.98 4.42
C ASP A 453 18.31 -7.08 3.18
N ILE A 454 17.81 -7.56 2.04
CA ILE A 454 17.67 -6.79 0.81
C ILE A 454 16.23 -6.28 0.68
N GLN A 455 15.24 -7.15 0.51
CA GLN A 455 13.87 -6.73 0.23
C GLN A 455 13.17 -6.06 1.43
N GLY A 456 13.60 -6.35 2.66
CA GLY A 456 13.11 -5.66 3.86
C GLY A 456 13.71 -4.26 4.04
N ASN A 457 14.77 -3.90 3.32
CA ASN A 457 15.45 -2.64 3.53
C ASN A 457 15.44 -1.77 2.26
N VAL A 458 14.72 -0.64 2.32
CA VAL A 458 14.60 0.29 1.19
C VAL A 458 15.95 0.70 0.60
N TYR A 459 16.99 0.87 1.42
CA TYR A 459 18.30 1.28 0.96
C TYR A 459 19.03 0.14 0.27
N ALA A 460 19.10 -1.03 0.92
CA ALA A 460 19.78 -2.21 0.36
C ALA A 460 19.08 -2.70 -0.92
N GLU A 461 17.76 -2.64 -0.98
CA GLU A 461 16.96 -2.97 -2.16
C GLU A 461 17.37 -2.10 -3.36
N LEU A 462 17.43 -0.77 -3.17
CA LEU A 462 17.81 0.17 -4.22
C LEU A 462 19.29 0.07 -4.59
N GLU A 463 20.18 -0.16 -3.62
CA GLU A 463 21.61 -0.36 -3.85
C GLU A 463 21.88 -1.63 -4.65
N SER A 464 21.19 -2.73 -4.34
CA SER A 464 21.32 -4.01 -5.06
C SER A 464 20.98 -3.90 -6.56
N ARG A 465 20.19 -2.88 -6.93
CA ARG A 465 19.81 -2.57 -8.32
C ARG A 465 20.60 -1.41 -8.91
N GLY A 466 21.48 -0.75 -8.16
CA GLY A 466 22.24 0.42 -8.59
C GLY A 466 21.41 1.69 -8.79
N VAL A 467 20.20 1.76 -8.21
CA VAL A 467 19.25 2.88 -8.35
C VAL A 467 19.08 3.69 -7.07
N TYR A 468 19.93 3.45 -6.06
CA TYR A 468 19.97 4.25 -4.84
C TYR A 468 20.39 5.71 -5.10
N ASP A 469 21.35 5.92 -6.00
CA ASP A 469 21.92 7.24 -6.26
C ASP A 469 20.92 8.19 -6.95
N ARG A 470 20.62 9.29 -6.26
CA ARG A 470 19.74 10.36 -6.73
C ARG A 470 20.29 11.15 -7.91
N LYS A 471 21.61 11.15 -8.12
CA LYS A 471 22.24 11.86 -9.23
C LYS A 471 22.10 11.12 -10.55
N ALA A 472 22.11 9.79 -10.52
CA ALA A 472 21.95 8.94 -11.71
C ALA A 472 20.49 8.95 -12.18
N LEU A 473 19.57 8.40 -11.37
CA LEU A 473 18.14 8.31 -11.68
C LEU A 473 17.33 9.27 -10.81
N GLY A 474 17.34 10.56 -11.15
CA GLY A 474 16.82 11.63 -10.27
C GLY A 474 15.30 11.67 -10.10
N ASN A 475 14.53 11.27 -11.12
CA ASN A 475 13.06 11.33 -11.08
C ASN A 475 12.45 9.96 -10.75
N TYR A 476 12.69 9.48 -9.53
CA TYR A 476 12.21 8.18 -9.05
C TYR A 476 11.25 8.33 -7.84
N PRO A 477 9.95 8.56 -8.08
CA PRO A 477 9.00 8.94 -7.04
C PRO A 477 8.91 7.96 -5.88
N TYR A 478 8.87 6.66 -6.16
CA TYR A 478 8.85 5.62 -5.12
C TYR A 478 10.02 5.78 -4.14
N ARG A 479 11.26 5.87 -4.64
CA ARG A 479 12.46 6.03 -3.81
C ARG A 479 12.37 7.27 -2.92
N GLU A 480 12.06 8.41 -3.54
CA GLU A 480 12.06 9.69 -2.83
C GLU A 480 11.05 9.72 -1.68
N ASP A 481 9.84 9.21 -1.92
CA ASP A 481 8.78 9.21 -0.91
C ASP A 481 8.97 8.08 0.12
N ALA A 482 9.51 6.92 -0.30
CA ALA A 482 9.83 5.82 0.61
C ALA A 482 10.89 6.22 1.65
N PHE A 483 11.90 7.01 1.28
CA PHE A 483 12.89 7.53 2.24
C PHE A 483 12.27 8.47 3.28
N VAL A 484 11.28 9.27 2.89
CA VAL A 484 10.57 10.16 3.83
C VAL A 484 9.83 9.34 4.87
N VAL A 485 9.01 8.38 4.44
CA VAL A 485 8.22 7.53 5.34
C VAL A 485 9.11 6.62 6.18
N HIS A 486 10.11 5.97 5.56
CA HIS A 486 11.04 5.07 6.25
C HIS A 486 11.75 5.77 7.40
N ARG A 487 12.25 6.99 7.21
CA ARG A 487 12.92 7.76 8.27
C ARG A 487 12.00 8.04 9.47
N VAL A 488 10.73 8.37 9.21
CA VAL A 488 9.75 8.64 10.27
C VAL A 488 9.45 7.36 11.05
N MET A 489 9.25 6.24 10.36
CA MET A 489 9.03 4.93 10.98
C MET A 489 10.27 4.46 11.77
N GLU A 490 11.47 4.60 11.21
CA GLU A 490 12.72 4.22 11.86
C GLU A 490 12.92 4.96 13.19
N LYS A 491 12.67 6.27 13.20
CA LYS A 491 12.71 7.11 14.40
C LYS A 491 11.68 6.64 15.43
N TYR A 492 10.46 6.32 15.02
CA TYR A 492 9.41 5.81 15.89
C TYR A 492 9.81 4.48 16.54
N VAL A 493 10.22 3.49 15.74
CA VAL A 493 10.63 2.16 16.22
C VAL A 493 11.80 2.26 17.20
N MET A 494 12.85 3.01 16.85
CA MET A 494 14.03 3.15 17.73
C MET A 494 13.68 3.85 19.04
N ARG A 495 12.85 4.89 19.02
CA ARG A 495 12.40 5.56 20.26
C ARG A 495 11.56 4.63 21.12
N PHE A 496 10.67 3.85 20.51
CA PHE A 496 9.84 2.88 21.21
C PHE A 496 10.69 1.79 21.87
N LEU A 497 11.65 1.19 21.15
CA LEU A 497 12.56 0.18 21.71
C LEU A 497 13.35 0.70 22.92
N ARG A 498 13.85 1.94 22.86
CA ARG A 498 14.62 2.55 23.96
C ARG A 498 13.81 2.76 25.25
N LEU A 499 12.47 2.76 25.19
CA LEU A 499 11.62 2.84 26.39
C LEU A 499 11.67 1.56 27.23
N PHE A 500 11.84 0.40 26.57
CA PHE A 500 11.71 -0.90 27.20
C PHE A 500 13.06 -1.61 27.38
N TYR A 501 13.96 -1.50 26.39
CA TYR A 501 15.31 -2.07 26.45
C TYR A 501 16.32 -1.06 27.03
N THR A 502 16.09 -0.63 28.27
CA THR A 502 16.86 0.44 28.93
C THR A 502 18.32 0.07 29.20
N ARG A 503 18.64 -1.21 29.41
CA ARG A 503 19.99 -1.76 29.55
C ARG A 503 20.59 -2.21 28.20
N GLY A 504 19.92 -1.90 27.09
CA GLY A 504 20.40 -2.17 25.73
C GLY A 504 20.62 -3.67 25.49
N SER A 505 21.86 -4.06 25.18
CA SER A 505 22.23 -5.44 24.84
C SER A 505 21.92 -6.46 25.93
N VAL A 506 21.95 -6.06 27.21
CA VAL A 506 21.62 -6.97 28.32
C VAL A 506 20.15 -7.38 28.25
N ASP A 507 19.24 -6.40 28.14
CA ASP A 507 17.80 -6.68 28.03
C ASP A 507 17.48 -7.53 26.79
N LEU A 508 18.18 -7.31 25.67
CA LEU A 508 17.99 -8.08 24.44
C LEU A 508 18.45 -9.54 24.54
N LEU A 509 19.57 -9.80 25.21
CA LEU A 509 20.07 -11.17 25.39
C LEU A 509 19.26 -11.97 26.40
N GLU A 510 18.67 -11.30 27.40
CA GLU A 510 17.77 -11.90 28.38
C GLU A 510 16.34 -12.12 27.83
N ASP A 511 16.00 -11.46 26.72
CA ASP A 511 14.68 -11.57 26.07
C ASP A 511 14.56 -12.86 25.25
N VAL A 512 14.22 -13.96 25.94
CA VAL A 512 14.08 -15.29 25.34
C VAL A 512 13.00 -15.38 24.26
N GLU A 513 11.94 -14.58 24.36
CA GLU A 513 10.84 -14.55 23.40
C GLU A 513 11.30 -13.96 22.07
N LEU A 514 11.95 -12.80 22.13
CA LEU A 514 12.49 -12.11 20.95
C LEU A 514 13.55 -12.97 20.25
N GLN A 515 14.45 -13.61 21.01
CA GLN A 515 15.48 -14.49 20.43
C GLN A 515 14.86 -15.73 19.77
N THR A 516 13.86 -16.35 20.42
CA THR A 516 13.19 -17.54 19.89
C THR A 516 12.42 -17.21 18.62
N TRP A 517 11.69 -16.09 18.59
CA TRP A 517 11.01 -15.61 17.39
C TRP A 517 11.97 -15.37 16.23
N ARG A 518 13.07 -14.64 16.48
CA ARG A 518 14.12 -14.41 15.48
C ARG A 518 14.70 -15.73 14.96
N ASN A 519 14.90 -16.71 15.83
CA ASN A 519 15.43 -18.01 15.44
C ASN A 519 14.44 -18.83 14.61
N GLU A 520 13.16 -18.89 14.97
CA GLU A 520 12.13 -19.56 14.16
C GLU A 520 12.02 -18.92 12.76
N MET A 521 12.17 -17.60 12.64
CA MET A 521 12.24 -16.92 11.34
C MET A 521 13.45 -17.35 10.49
N ALA A 522 14.61 -17.55 11.10
CA ALA A 522 15.87 -17.80 10.41
C ALA A 522 16.15 -19.29 10.16
N TYR A 523 15.65 -20.18 11.03
CA TYR A 523 15.96 -21.61 10.96
C TYR A 523 15.48 -22.23 9.65
N PRO A 524 16.20 -23.23 9.12
CA PRO A 524 15.78 -23.94 7.92
C PRO A 524 14.36 -24.49 8.05
N MET A 525 13.66 -24.57 6.92
CA MET A 525 12.30 -25.12 6.86
C MET A 525 12.26 -26.60 7.30
N GLU A 526 13.38 -27.33 7.13
CA GLU A 526 13.52 -28.73 7.53
C GLU A 526 13.60 -28.89 9.06
N ASP A 527 14.02 -27.83 9.76
CA ASP A 527 14.15 -27.75 11.22
C ASP A 527 12.99 -26.96 11.85
N ALA A 528 11.82 -26.99 11.21
CA ALA A 528 10.60 -26.28 11.63
C ALA A 528 10.70 -24.74 11.70
N GLY A 529 11.68 -24.12 11.03
CA GLY A 529 11.76 -22.67 10.86
C GLY A 529 11.08 -22.16 9.57
N LEU A 530 11.17 -20.85 9.32
CA LEU A 530 10.64 -20.22 8.10
C LEU A 530 11.63 -20.22 6.93
N GLY A 531 12.91 -20.50 7.19
CA GLY A 531 13.98 -20.54 6.18
C GLY A 531 14.30 -19.19 5.55
N LEU A 532 14.08 -18.09 6.25
CA LEU A 532 14.34 -16.75 5.71
C LEU A 532 15.83 -16.41 5.78
N GLU A 533 16.42 -16.10 4.64
CA GLU A 533 17.78 -15.59 4.57
C GLU A 533 17.85 -14.10 4.94
N GLY A 534 18.98 -13.66 5.51
CA GLY A 534 19.22 -12.25 5.81
C GLY A 534 18.57 -11.74 7.10
N ILE A 535 18.04 -12.62 7.96
CA ILE A 535 17.60 -12.24 9.30
C ILE A 535 18.83 -11.85 10.14
N PRO A 536 18.86 -10.67 10.81
CA PRO A 536 20.00 -10.21 11.60
C PRO A 536 20.49 -11.28 12.60
N ASN A 537 21.81 -11.45 12.71
CA ASN A 537 22.46 -12.43 13.60
C ASN A 537 23.76 -11.86 14.19
N GLY A 538 23.60 -10.95 15.15
CA GLY A 538 24.70 -10.33 15.88
C GLY A 538 25.51 -11.33 16.72
N LYS A 539 26.69 -10.89 17.14
CA LYS A 539 27.60 -11.66 18.01
C LYS A 539 27.97 -10.83 19.23
N ALA A 540 27.89 -11.44 20.41
CA ALA A 540 28.31 -10.81 21.66
C ALA A 540 29.18 -11.76 22.48
N ARG A 541 30.14 -11.19 23.22
CA ARG A 541 30.92 -11.88 24.25
C ARG A 541 30.40 -11.50 25.62
N VAL A 542 30.15 -12.49 26.47
CA VAL A 542 29.79 -12.29 27.86
C VAL A 542 31.01 -12.55 28.74
N ARG A 543 31.47 -11.53 29.47
CA ARG A 543 32.60 -11.65 30.41
C ARG A 543 32.20 -11.09 31.76
N ASN A 544 32.24 -11.93 32.80
CA ASN A 544 31.85 -11.58 34.18
C ASN A 544 30.45 -10.92 34.25
N GLY A 545 29.48 -11.40 33.46
CA GLY A 545 28.12 -10.83 33.40
C GLY A 545 27.99 -9.53 32.60
N VAL A 546 29.08 -8.99 32.03
CA VAL A 546 29.06 -7.82 31.16
C VAL A 546 29.05 -8.26 29.69
N VAL A 547 28.11 -7.71 28.93
CA VAL A 547 27.91 -8.01 27.51
C VAL A 547 28.74 -7.04 26.67
N TYR A 548 29.62 -7.59 25.83
CA TYR A 548 30.43 -6.84 24.87
C TYR A 548 30.00 -7.24 23.45
N PRO A 549 29.29 -6.37 22.71
CA PRO A 549 29.01 -6.60 21.29
C PRO A 549 30.33 -6.73 20.53
N ILE A 550 30.47 -7.77 19.72
CA ILE A 550 31.61 -7.90 18.82
C ILE A 550 31.16 -7.25 17.51
N GLY A 551 31.56 -6.00 17.28
CA GLY A 551 31.23 -5.31 16.04
C GLY A 551 31.66 -6.11 14.81
N THR A 552 30.79 -6.14 13.80
CA THR A 552 31.13 -6.61 12.45
C THR A 552 32.22 -5.69 11.89
N ILE A 553 33.46 -6.16 11.88
CA ILE A 553 34.55 -5.47 11.18
C ILE A 553 34.25 -5.58 9.68
N PRO A 554 34.12 -4.48 8.92
CA PRO A 554 33.97 -4.55 7.47
C PRO A 554 35.26 -5.14 6.88
N GLY A 555 35.19 -6.31 6.22
CA GLY A 555 36.28 -6.82 5.39
C GLY A 555 36.78 -8.25 5.60
N MET A 556 36.13 -9.11 6.39
CA MET A 556 36.47 -10.54 6.38
C MET A 556 35.33 -11.40 5.83
N ALA A 557 35.59 -11.96 4.64
CA ALA A 557 34.73 -12.90 3.96
C ALA A 557 34.48 -14.16 4.81
N ASN A 558 33.28 -14.71 4.62
CA ASN A 558 32.76 -15.95 5.19
C ASN A 558 33.80 -17.09 5.15
N SER A 559 34.04 -17.70 6.30
CA SER A 559 34.25 -19.14 6.36
C SER A 559 33.09 -19.75 7.13
N SER A 560 32.29 -20.53 6.41
CA SER A 560 31.36 -21.50 6.96
C SER A 560 32.12 -22.48 7.84
N ASN A 561 31.68 -22.67 9.07
CA ASN A 561 31.73 -23.97 9.74
C ASN A 561 30.72 -24.01 10.87
N THR A 562 29.67 -24.78 10.64
CA THR A 562 28.86 -25.45 11.64
C THR A 562 29.72 -26.49 12.34
N SER A 563 29.89 -26.35 13.66
CA SER A 563 30.21 -27.50 14.53
C SER A 563 29.82 -27.18 15.97
N THR A 564 28.82 -27.89 16.45
CA THR A 564 28.60 -28.21 17.86
C THR A 564 29.85 -28.85 18.45
N VAL A 565 30.40 -28.32 19.55
CA VAL A 565 31.24 -29.10 20.47
C VAL A 565 31.07 -28.59 21.90
N SER A 566 30.51 -29.47 22.73
CA SER A 566 30.69 -29.57 24.18
C SER A 566 32.14 -29.90 24.54
N GLY A 567 32.73 -29.18 25.48
CA GLY A 567 34.02 -29.57 26.06
C GLY A 567 34.70 -28.44 26.82
N ALA A 568 34.68 -28.54 28.15
CA ALA A 568 35.35 -27.62 29.06
C ALA A 568 36.86 -27.50 28.74
N SER A 569 37.34 -26.26 28.58
CA SER A 569 38.72 -25.92 28.97
C SER A 569 38.76 -24.47 29.45
N SER A 570 39.29 -24.31 30.66
CA SER A 570 39.55 -23.05 31.34
C SER A 570 40.64 -22.27 30.59
N ASN A 571 40.24 -21.23 29.86
CA ASN A 571 41.14 -20.13 29.47
C ASN A 571 40.32 -18.90 29.08
N GLY A 572 40.16 -17.95 30.02
CA GLY A 572 40.04 -16.49 29.88
C GLY A 572 39.12 -15.82 28.85
N ASN A 573 38.51 -16.55 27.91
CA ASN A 573 37.69 -16.04 26.82
C ASN A 573 36.22 -16.27 27.17
N GLY A 574 35.47 -15.19 27.38
CA GLY A 574 34.05 -15.23 27.70
C GLY A 574 33.21 -15.98 26.67
N GLU A 575 32.06 -16.49 27.10
CA GLU A 575 31.11 -17.23 26.26
C GLU A 575 30.58 -16.36 25.12
N CYS A 576 30.50 -16.92 23.91
CA CYS A 576 30.03 -16.20 22.72
C CYS A 576 28.57 -16.55 22.46
N VAL A 577 27.71 -15.53 22.39
CA VAL A 577 26.27 -15.66 22.15
C VAL A 577 25.92 -15.04 20.79
N PHE A 578 24.95 -15.64 20.10
CA PHE A 578 24.46 -15.22 18.79
C PHE A 578 22.97 -14.88 18.87
N GLY A 579 22.54 -13.89 18.10
CA GLY A 579 21.13 -13.49 18.05
C GLY A 579 20.95 -11.99 17.81
N LEU A 580 19.89 -11.40 18.34
CA LEU A 580 19.73 -9.94 18.35
C LEU A 580 20.49 -9.37 19.55
N THR A 581 21.63 -8.75 19.30
CA THR A 581 22.55 -8.32 20.36
C THR A 581 22.54 -6.81 20.58
N THR A 582 22.04 -6.04 19.63
CA THR A 582 21.99 -4.57 19.70
C THR A 582 20.63 -4.04 19.29
N LEU A 583 20.29 -2.84 19.78
CA LEU A 583 19.04 -2.17 19.39
C LEU A 583 19.00 -1.81 17.90
N GLU A 584 20.16 -1.60 17.27
CA GLU A 584 20.21 -1.33 15.82
C GLU A 584 19.86 -2.57 14.99
N GLU A 585 20.32 -3.76 15.42
CA GLU A 585 19.93 -5.04 14.80
C GLU A 585 18.44 -5.30 14.96
N THR A 586 17.92 -5.17 16.19
CA THR A 586 16.49 -5.34 16.48
C THR A 586 15.64 -4.33 15.70
N LYS A 587 16.02 -3.06 15.71
CA LYS A 587 15.36 -2.02 14.90
C LYS A 587 15.38 -2.37 13.42
N SER A 588 16.51 -2.85 12.89
CA SER A 588 16.62 -3.22 11.47
C SER A 588 15.70 -4.39 11.13
N MET A 589 15.57 -5.39 12.00
CA MET A 589 14.61 -6.49 11.83
C MET A 589 13.17 -5.98 11.84
N LEU A 590 12.78 -5.17 12.83
CA LEU A 590 11.42 -4.64 12.92
C LEU A 590 11.07 -3.71 11.76
N MET A 591 12.01 -2.85 11.36
CA MET A 591 11.88 -1.99 10.18
C MET A 591 11.76 -2.80 8.90
N GLY A 592 12.45 -3.94 8.80
CA GLY A 592 12.31 -4.86 7.67
C GLY A 592 10.88 -5.38 7.50
N ILE A 593 10.29 -5.85 8.60
CA ILE A 593 8.91 -6.34 8.63
C ILE A 593 7.94 -5.21 8.30
N LEU A 594 8.08 -4.06 8.95
CA LEU A 594 7.20 -2.89 8.74
C LEU A 594 7.32 -2.33 7.32
N HIS A 595 8.52 -2.33 6.72
CA HIS A 595 8.71 -1.92 5.33
C HIS A 595 7.94 -2.83 4.38
N LEU A 596 8.08 -4.15 4.52
CA LEU A 596 7.38 -5.14 3.69
C LEU A 596 5.86 -5.07 3.86
N LEU A 597 5.40 -4.86 5.10
CA LEU A 597 3.99 -4.91 5.47
C LEU A 597 3.25 -3.61 5.10
N VAL A 598 3.79 -2.46 5.49
CA VAL A 598 3.14 -1.14 5.37
C VAL A 598 3.48 -0.47 4.04
N ILE A 599 4.78 -0.32 3.74
CA ILE A 599 5.24 0.44 2.57
C ILE A 599 5.02 -0.37 1.30
N VAL A 600 5.50 -1.61 1.26
CA VAL A 600 5.47 -2.46 0.06
C VAL A 600 4.08 -3.06 -0.17
N SER A 601 3.63 -3.95 0.72
CA SER A 601 2.37 -4.71 0.54
C SER A 601 1.12 -3.88 0.79
N GLY A 602 1.11 -3.06 1.85
CA GLY A 602 -0.01 -2.20 2.22
C GLY A 602 -0.27 -1.07 1.21
N SER A 603 0.80 -0.55 0.60
CA SER A 603 0.76 0.66 -0.22
C SER A 603 1.22 0.44 -1.66
N VAL A 604 2.53 0.29 -1.91
CA VAL A 604 3.15 0.45 -3.24
C VAL A 604 2.61 -0.54 -4.27
N LEU A 605 2.48 -1.81 -3.89
CA LEU A 605 2.02 -2.89 -4.77
C LEU A 605 0.50 -2.86 -5.01
N ARG A 606 -0.24 -2.05 -4.24
CA ARG A 606 -1.70 -2.16 -4.11
C ARG A 606 -2.43 -0.90 -4.55
N LEU A 607 -2.05 0.26 -4.03
CA LEU A 607 -2.77 1.52 -4.26
C LEU A 607 -2.79 1.95 -5.74
N PRO A 608 -1.70 1.79 -6.52
CA PRO A 608 -1.72 2.14 -7.94
C PRO A 608 -2.47 1.13 -8.83
N MET A 609 -2.96 0.00 -8.29
CA MET A 609 -3.45 -1.10 -9.11
C MET A 609 -4.58 -0.72 -10.05
N PHE A 610 -5.59 0.03 -9.60
CA PHE A 610 -6.67 0.43 -10.49
C PHE A 610 -6.18 1.39 -11.59
N ASP A 611 -5.27 2.30 -11.25
CA ASP A 611 -4.72 3.24 -12.22
C ASP A 611 -3.86 2.56 -13.29
N GLU A 612 -3.19 1.45 -12.96
CA GLU A 612 -2.36 0.69 -13.90
C GLU A 612 -3.17 -0.42 -14.61
N TYR A 613 -3.84 -1.32 -13.89
CA TYR A 613 -4.57 -2.46 -14.46
C TYR A 613 -5.96 -2.11 -14.97
N GLY A 614 -6.53 -0.97 -14.56
CA GLY A 614 -7.90 -0.60 -14.90
C GLY A 614 -8.12 -0.68 -16.40
N PHE A 615 -7.23 -0.06 -17.19
CA PHE A 615 -7.22 -0.18 -18.64
C PHE A 615 -6.35 -1.36 -19.08
N VAL A 616 -6.97 -2.47 -19.48
CA VAL A 616 -6.28 -3.74 -19.79
C VAL A 616 -5.23 -3.63 -20.91
N ALA A 617 -5.37 -2.66 -21.83
CA ALA A 617 -4.39 -2.40 -22.88
C ALA A 617 -3.13 -1.66 -22.38
N HIS A 618 -3.13 -1.14 -21.15
CA HIS A 618 -1.97 -0.52 -20.51
C HIS A 618 -1.15 -1.52 -19.69
N TYR A 619 -1.80 -2.42 -18.96
CA TYR A 619 -1.12 -3.39 -18.10
C TYR A 619 -1.88 -4.72 -18.04
N PRO A 620 -1.79 -5.52 -19.13
CA PRO A 620 -2.56 -6.76 -19.26
C PRO A 620 -2.02 -7.84 -18.33
N LEU A 621 -2.92 -8.57 -17.66
CA LEU A 621 -2.57 -9.78 -16.90
C LEU A 621 -2.66 -11.07 -17.74
N SER A 622 -3.26 -10.96 -18.93
CA SER A 622 -3.28 -11.99 -19.96
C SER A 622 -3.29 -11.37 -21.35
N LEU A 623 -2.69 -12.09 -22.29
CA LEU A 623 -2.84 -11.87 -23.72
C LEU A 623 -3.13 -13.19 -24.43
N PHE A 624 -3.81 -13.10 -25.56
CA PHE A 624 -4.10 -14.20 -26.46
C PHE A 624 -3.26 -14.07 -27.74
N GLY A 625 -3.01 -15.20 -28.41
CA GLY A 625 -2.23 -15.25 -29.64
C GLY A 625 -0.75 -15.56 -29.41
N SER A 626 0.03 -15.33 -30.46
CA SER A 626 1.45 -15.70 -30.54
C SER A 626 2.38 -14.55 -30.17
N ILE A 627 3.58 -14.88 -29.71
CA ILE A 627 4.64 -13.90 -29.44
C ILE A 627 4.91 -13.15 -30.76
N PRO A 628 4.90 -11.81 -30.75
CA PRO A 628 5.11 -11.03 -31.96
C PRO A 628 6.57 -11.15 -32.40
N VAL A 629 6.76 -11.19 -33.72
CA VAL A 629 8.06 -11.14 -34.40
C VAL A 629 8.04 -9.96 -35.36
N ARG A 630 9.17 -9.26 -35.46
CA ARG A 630 9.41 -8.16 -36.40
C ARG A 630 9.38 -8.71 -37.83
N GLU A 631 8.65 -8.06 -38.71
CA GLU A 631 8.59 -8.42 -40.13
C GLU A 631 9.92 -8.06 -40.83
N VAL A 632 10.39 -8.90 -41.75
CA VAL A 632 11.63 -8.66 -42.49
C VAL A 632 11.31 -7.82 -43.74
N GLU A 633 12.11 -6.78 -44.04
CA GLU A 633 11.86 -5.85 -45.17
C GLU A 633 11.67 -6.53 -46.54
N GLU A 634 12.23 -7.73 -46.74
CA GLU A 634 12.07 -8.51 -47.98
C GLU A 634 10.68 -9.17 -48.07
N GLU A 635 10.14 -9.72 -46.97
CA GLU A 635 8.80 -10.32 -46.91
C GLU A 635 7.69 -9.27 -47.05
N VAL A 636 7.93 -8.04 -46.58
CA VAL A 636 7.00 -6.91 -46.77
C VAL A 636 6.88 -6.53 -48.24
N LYS A 637 7.96 -6.64 -49.03
CA LYS A 637 7.91 -6.35 -50.48
C LYS A 637 7.18 -7.44 -51.26
N GLU A 638 7.33 -8.71 -50.88
CA GLU A 638 6.56 -9.82 -51.47
C GLU A 638 5.09 -9.80 -51.05
N SER A 639 4.77 -9.53 -49.78
CA SER A 639 3.38 -9.48 -49.30
C SER A 639 2.60 -8.31 -49.89
N VAL A 640 3.23 -7.15 -50.11
CA VAL A 640 2.64 -6.00 -50.80
C VAL A 640 2.45 -6.27 -52.30
N MET A 641 3.26 -7.15 -52.91
CA MET A 641 3.05 -7.64 -54.28
C MET A 641 1.92 -8.68 -54.38
N GLU A 642 1.73 -9.53 -53.37
CA GLU A 642 0.66 -10.54 -53.34
C GLU A 642 -0.70 -10.00 -52.85
N SER A 643 -0.74 -8.83 -52.19
CA SER A 643 -1.97 -8.22 -51.64
C SER A 643 -2.96 -7.66 -52.68
N TRP A 644 -2.79 -7.97 -53.96
CA TRP A 644 -3.75 -7.71 -55.05
C TRP A 644 -4.73 -8.87 -55.28
N SER A 645 -4.87 -9.79 -54.32
CA SER A 645 -5.93 -10.81 -54.32
C SER A 645 -6.63 -10.87 -52.95
N GLY A 646 -7.93 -10.63 -52.96
CA GLY A 646 -8.73 -10.34 -51.76
C GLY A 646 -8.90 -11.51 -50.80
N LEU A 647 -8.36 -11.36 -49.59
CA LEU A 647 -8.86 -11.88 -48.31
C LEU A 647 -8.14 -11.09 -47.20
N GLN A 648 -8.91 -10.45 -46.32
CA GLN A 648 -8.41 -9.49 -45.33
C GLN A 648 -7.35 -10.10 -44.39
N SER A 649 -6.09 -9.68 -44.52
CA SER A 649 -5.14 -9.74 -43.41
C SER A 649 -5.50 -8.63 -42.41
N LEU A 650 -5.87 -9.00 -41.18
CA LEU A 650 -6.09 -8.03 -40.10
C LEU A 650 -4.91 -7.07 -39.97
N SER A 651 -5.18 -5.77 -39.80
CA SER A 651 -4.13 -4.77 -39.51
C SER A 651 -3.41 -5.13 -38.19
N ALA A 652 -2.17 -4.68 -37.95
CA ALA A 652 -1.51 -5.04 -36.69
C ALA A 652 -2.13 -4.34 -35.47
N TYR A 653 -2.87 -3.24 -35.70
CA TYR A 653 -3.85 -2.71 -34.75
C TYR A 653 -4.95 -3.73 -34.39
N ASP A 654 -5.61 -4.34 -35.38
CA ASP A 654 -6.66 -5.34 -35.13
C ASP A 654 -6.09 -6.59 -34.43
N LYS A 655 -4.86 -7.01 -34.78
CA LYS A 655 -4.12 -8.07 -34.06
C LYS A 655 -3.90 -7.70 -32.58
N THR A 656 -3.61 -6.43 -32.29
CA THR A 656 -3.44 -5.92 -30.92
C THR A 656 -4.74 -6.01 -30.15
N VAL A 657 -5.85 -5.54 -30.72
CA VAL A 657 -7.18 -5.60 -30.08
C VAL A 657 -7.61 -7.04 -29.85
N ALA A 658 -7.42 -7.92 -30.84
CA ALA A 658 -7.76 -9.33 -30.75
C ALA A 658 -6.94 -10.10 -29.67
N ALA A 659 -5.74 -9.63 -29.35
CA ALA A 659 -4.89 -10.23 -28.31
C ALA A 659 -5.32 -9.85 -26.88
N LEU A 660 -6.11 -8.80 -26.70
CA LEU A 660 -6.49 -8.29 -25.37
C LEU A 660 -7.50 -9.21 -24.65
N PRO A 661 -7.62 -9.07 -23.31
CA PRO A 661 -8.66 -9.75 -22.54
C PRO A 661 -10.07 -9.47 -23.09
N ASN A 662 -10.92 -10.50 -23.12
CA ASN A 662 -12.32 -10.35 -23.53
C ASN A 662 -13.14 -9.49 -22.54
N ARG A 663 -14.41 -9.24 -22.86
CA ARG A 663 -15.31 -8.39 -22.06
C ARG A 663 -15.41 -8.82 -20.60
N ARG A 664 -15.71 -10.10 -20.34
CA ARG A 664 -15.77 -10.67 -18.99
C ARG A 664 -14.47 -10.47 -18.22
N MET A 665 -13.33 -10.82 -18.83
CA MET A 665 -12.02 -10.70 -18.20
C MET A 665 -11.67 -9.24 -17.85
N THR A 666 -12.05 -8.30 -18.74
CA THR A 666 -11.86 -6.87 -18.51
C THR A 666 -12.69 -6.39 -17.30
N VAL A 667 -13.96 -6.78 -17.21
CA VAL A 667 -14.82 -6.44 -16.07
C VAL A 667 -14.29 -7.06 -14.77
N GLU A 668 -13.91 -8.34 -14.77
CA GLU A 668 -13.31 -9.00 -13.61
C GLU A 668 -12.05 -8.27 -13.10
N MET A 669 -11.18 -7.83 -14.02
CA MET A 669 -9.98 -7.08 -13.66
C MET A 669 -10.28 -5.68 -13.12
N ILE A 670 -11.26 -4.97 -13.69
CA ILE A 670 -11.73 -3.68 -13.16
C ILE A 670 -12.24 -3.84 -11.74
N LEU A 671 -13.09 -4.83 -11.49
CA LEU A 671 -13.69 -5.08 -10.17
C LEU A 671 -12.63 -5.43 -9.13
N TYR A 672 -11.76 -6.39 -9.45
CA TYR A 672 -10.68 -6.82 -8.57
C TYR A 672 -9.75 -5.65 -8.21
N THR A 673 -9.27 -4.92 -9.22
CA THR A 673 -8.28 -3.85 -8.99
C THR A 673 -8.90 -2.67 -8.25
N ARG A 674 -10.19 -2.40 -8.46
CA ARG A 674 -10.95 -1.44 -7.66
C ARG A 674 -11.03 -1.85 -6.20
N VAL A 675 -11.38 -3.11 -5.92
CA VAL A 675 -11.44 -3.62 -4.53
C VAL A 675 -10.05 -3.55 -3.90
N ALA A 676 -9.03 -4.03 -4.62
CA ALA A 676 -7.66 -4.07 -4.13
C ALA A 676 -7.11 -2.67 -3.86
N SER A 677 -7.39 -1.67 -4.70
CA SER A 677 -6.81 -0.32 -4.59
C SER A 677 -7.57 0.64 -3.66
N ARG A 678 -8.64 0.21 -2.97
CA ARG A 678 -9.42 1.10 -2.09
C ARG A 678 -8.56 1.70 -0.98
N ILE A 679 -8.70 3.01 -0.77
CA ILE A 679 -8.07 3.72 0.34
C ILE A 679 -8.81 3.32 1.62
N GLN A 680 -8.05 3.03 2.67
CA GLN A 680 -8.57 2.54 3.95
C GLN A 680 -8.98 3.70 4.87
N LEU A 681 -9.78 3.42 5.90
CA LEU A 681 -10.06 4.38 6.97
C LEU A 681 -8.99 4.36 8.07
N SER A 682 -8.35 3.21 8.28
CA SER A 682 -7.26 3.02 9.25
C SER A 682 -5.92 3.41 8.62
N ASN A 683 -5.63 4.71 8.66
CA ASN A 683 -4.41 5.28 8.11
C ASN A 683 -3.22 5.07 9.04
N LEU A 684 -2.01 5.06 8.46
CA LEU A 684 -0.77 4.84 9.17
C LEU A 684 -0.68 5.68 10.46
N GLY A 685 -0.38 5.02 11.58
CA GLY A 685 -0.26 5.64 12.91
C GLY A 685 -1.58 5.88 13.64
N HIS A 686 -2.73 5.60 13.03
CA HIS A 686 -4.06 5.72 13.66
C HIS A 686 -4.70 4.33 13.77
N TYR A 687 -4.56 3.70 14.93
CA TYR A 687 -4.93 2.30 15.13
C TYR A 687 -6.40 2.14 15.57
N ASP A 688 -7.05 1.07 15.10
CA ASP A 688 -8.45 0.76 15.43
C ASP A 688 -8.61 0.26 16.88
N SER A 689 -7.55 -0.35 17.44
CA SER A 689 -7.48 -0.84 18.83
C SER A 689 -6.23 -0.28 19.53
N ASN A 690 -6.32 -0.10 20.85
CA ASN A 690 -5.25 0.48 21.67
C ASN A 690 -4.25 -0.59 22.15
N TYR A 691 -3.40 -1.06 21.24
CA TYR A 691 -2.34 -2.01 21.59
C TYR A 691 -1.24 -1.41 22.47
N ILE A 692 -0.93 -0.12 22.29
CA ILE A 692 0.05 0.60 23.11
C ILE A 692 -0.69 1.21 24.29
N VAL A 693 -0.43 0.70 25.49
CA VAL A 693 -1.07 1.15 26.74
C VAL A 693 -0.12 1.88 27.68
N ASP A 694 1.19 1.66 27.57
CA ASP A 694 2.19 2.40 28.34
C ASP A 694 2.11 3.90 28.00
N LYS A 695 2.00 4.75 29.04
CA LYS A 695 1.86 6.21 28.90
C LYS A 695 3.01 6.86 28.13
N ARG A 696 4.24 6.37 28.32
CA ARG A 696 5.44 6.86 27.61
C ARG A 696 5.39 6.41 26.14
N GLY A 697 4.93 5.18 25.91
CA GLY A 697 4.67 4.65 24.57
C GLY A 697 3.63 5.46 23.79
N LEU A 698 2.55 5.87 24.45
CA LEU A 698 1.52 6.75 23.86
C LEU A 698 2.09 8.10 23.44
N THR A 699 2.95 8.73 24.26
CA THR A 699 3.65 9.96 23.88
C THR A 699 4.49 9.76 22.61
N VAL A 700 5.20 8.64 22.49
CA VAL A 700 5.99 8.31 21.29
C VAL A 700 5.09 8.10 20.06
N LEU A 701 3.90 7.52 20.23
CA LEU A 701 2.90 7.38 19.16
C LEU A 701 2.35 8.73 18.70
N GLU A 702 2.01 9.64 19.61
CA GLU A 702 1.55 11.00 19.27
C GLU A 702 2.61 11.78 18.48
N GLU A 703 3.88 11.66 18.86
CA GLU A 703 4.98 12.27 18.10
C GLU A 703 5.11 11.65 16.71
N PHE A 704 4.95 10.33 16.58
CA PHE A 704 4.97 9.63 15.29
C PHE A 704 3.86 10.14 14.37
N GLN A 705 2.62 10.27 14.87
CA GLN A 705 1.48 10.82 14.12
C GLN A 705 1.76 12.25 13.63
N ASN A 706 2.38 13.09 14.46
CA ASN A 706 2.76 14.45 14.08
C ASN A 706 3.86 14.48 13.00
N GLU A 707 4.84 13.58 13.07
CA GLU A 707 5.89 13.46 12.05
C GLU A 707 5.35 12.91 10.73
N LEU A 708 4.37 12.00 10.76
CA LEU A 708 3.65 11.53 9.57
C LEU A 708 2.90 12.65 8.86
N LYS A 709 2.28 13.57 9.62
CA LYS A 709 1.64 14.75 9.03
C LYS A 709 2.64 15.62 8.26
N LYS A 710 3.82 15.86 8.83
CA LYS A 710 4.92 16.59 8.14
C LYS A 710 5.42 15.84 6.90
N ALA A 711 5.51 14.51 6.97
CA ALA A 711 5.86 13.68 5.82
C ALA A 711 4.85 13.81 4.68
N SER A 712 3.54 13.83 4.99
CA SER A 712 2.48 14.07 3.99
C SER A 712 2.59 15.46 3.35
N GLU A 713 2.89 16.50 4.13
CA GLU A 713 3.12 17.85 3.61
C GLU A 713 4.34 17.90 2.67
N GLN A 714 5.41 17.18 3.01
CA GLN A 714 6.59 17.04 2.14
C GLN A 714 6.26 16.31 0.84
N ILE A 715 5.55 15.18 0.89
CA ILE A 715 5.17 14.41 -0.30
C ILE A 715 4.20 15.20 -1.19
N THR A 716 3.28 15.95 -0.59
CA THR A 716 2.42 16.89 -1.31
C THR A 716 3.26 17.93 -2.06
N THR A 717 4.32 18.44 -1.43
CA THR A 717 5.25 19.39 -2.07
C THR A 717 6.04 18.71 -3.20
N ASN A 718 6.55 17.50 -2.98
CA ASN A 718 7.21 16.71 -4.02
C ASN A 718 6.31 16.55 -5.26
N ASN A 719 5.05 16.15 -5.06
CA ASN A 719 4.08 15.95 -6.13
C ASN A 719 3.68 17.23 -6.88
N ARG A 720 3.83 18.42 -6.26
CA ARG A 720 3.65 19.71 -6.96
C ARG A 720 4.83 20.03 -7.89
N LEU A 721 6.02 19.52 -7.57
CA LEU A 721 7.25 19.74 -8.35
C LEU A 721 7.44 18.71 -9.46
N ARG A 722 6.78 17.55 -9.35
CA ARG A 722 6.83 16.49 -10.36
C ARG A 722 5.96 16.82 -11.57
N ASP A 723 6.39 16.31 -12.73
CA ASP A 723 5.53 16.26 -13.90
C ASP A 723 4.31 15.35 -13.66
N LEU A 724 3.35 15.40 -14.57
CA LEU A 724 2.11 14.65 -14.43
C LEU A 724 2.32 13.12 -14.41
N HIS A 725 3.30 12.60 -15.15
CA HIS A 725 3.58 11.17 -15.25
C HIS A 725 4.27 10.60 -14.01
N HIS A 726 4.90 11.46 -13.21
CA HIS A 726 5.65 11.09 -12.00
C HIS A 726 4.95 11.43 -10.69
N LYS A 727 3.74 12.02 -10.72
CA LYS A 727 2.93 12.17 -9.49
C LYS A 727 2.68 10.79 -8.86
N TYR A 728 2.90 10.72 -7.55
CA TYR A 728 2.88 9.46 -6.81
C TYR A 728 2.26 9.65 -5.44
N LEU A 729 1.10 9.04 -5.23
CA LEU A 729 0.29 9.19 -4.01
C LEU A 729 0.34 7.97 -3.09
N ALA A 730 0.86 6.84 -3.55
CA ALA A 730 0.78 5.57 -2.81
C ALA A 730 1.51 5.58 -1.46
N LEU A 731 2.45 6.52 -1.27
CA LEU A 731 3.22 6.69 -0.03
C LEU A 731 2.86 7.95 0.75
N ASP A 732 1.76 8.63 0.42
CA ASP A 732 1.24 9.71 1.26
C ASP A 732 0.63 9.09 2.55
N PRO A 733 1.12 9.43 3.76
CA PRO A 733 0.60 8.89 5.01
C PRO A 733 -0.91 9.04 5.23
N THR A 734 -1.57 9.97 4.52
CA THR A 734 -3.02 10.16 4.56
C THR A 734 -3.82 9.08 3.85
N VAL A 735 -3.18 8.24 3.04
CA VAL A 735 -3.81 7.10 2.33
C VAL A 735 -3.10 5.78 2.58
N MET A 736 -1.92 5.80 3.18
CA MET A 736 -1.18 4.61 3.58
C MET A 736 -1.93 3.87 4.69
N PRO A 737 -2.21 2.57 4.55
CA PRO A 737 -2.89 1.81 5.59
C PRO A 737 -1.93 1.34 6.68
N ASN A 738 -2.46 1.03 7.86
CA ASN A 738 -1.68 0.32 8.90
C ASN A 738 -1.37 -1.13 8.50
N TYR A 739 -2.27 -1.79 7.76
CA TYR A 739 -2.18 -3.20 7.40
C TYR A 739 -2.75 -3.45 5.99
N PRO A 740 -2.25 -4.46 5.26
CA PRO A 740 -2.76 -4.79 3.94
C PRO A 740 -4.13 -5.49 4.05
N GLY A 741 -5.21 -4.74 3.85
CA GLY A 741 -6.56 -5.27 3.69
C GLY A 741 -7.60 -4.86 4.75
N ALA A 742 -7.85 -3.57 4.92
CA ALA A 742 -9.13 -3.10 5.44
C ALA A 742 -10.07 -2.75 4.28
N VAL A 743 -11.12 -3.54 4.04
CA VAL A 743 -12.23 -3.15 3.15
C VAL A 743 -13.47 -2.96 4.03
N LYS A 744 -13.91 -1.71 4.19
CA LYS A 744 -15.22 -1.46 4.80
C LYS A 744 -16.29 -1.62 3.71
N LEU A 745 -17.04 -2.72 3.77
CA LEU A 745 -18.07 -3.06 2.77
C LEU A 745 -19.27 -2.12 2.73
N LEU A 746 -19.56 -1.43 3.84
CA LEU A 746 -20.76 -0.59 4.05
C LEU A 746 -20.89 0.61 3.09
N LEU A 747 -19.95 0.77 2.15
CA LEU A 747 -19.98 1.81 1.12
C LEU A 747 -19.70 1.20 -0.27
N ILE A 748 -20.48 0.19 -0.66
CA ILE A 748 -20.82 0.02 -2.08
C ILE A 748 -21.97 0.97 -2.43
N THR A 749 -21.84 2.24 -2.04
CA THR A 749 -22.58 3.32 -2.68
C THR A 749 -22.16 3.35 -4.16
N PRO A 750 -23.08 3.58 -5.11
CA PRO A 750 -22.64 3.95 -6.44
C PRO A 750 -21.72 5.15 -6.24
N VAL A 751 -20.48 5.06 -6.72
CA VAL A 751 -19.55 6.19 -6.66
C VAL A 751 -20.04 7.23 -7.67
N ILE A 752 -21.12 7.92 -7.30
CA ILE A 752 -21.48 9.21 -7.84
C ILE A 752 -20.35 10.12 -7.38
N ALA A 753 -19.42 10.37 -8.30
CA ALA A 753 -18.47 11.46 -8.27
C ALA A 753 -17.93 11.82 -6.87
N GLN A 754 -17.07 10.97 -6.28
CA GLN A 754 -16.07 11.54 -5.38
C GLN A 754 -15.06 12.30 -6.24
N SER A 755 -15.36 13.58 -6.48
CA SER A 755 -14.35 14.52 -6.92
C SER A 755 -13.20 14.49 -5.92
N VAL A 756 -12.00 14.14 -6.40
CA VAL A 756 -10.77 14.50 -5.72
C VAL A 756 -10.80 16.02 -5.59
N ARG A 757 -11.04 16.54 -4.38
CA ARG A 757 -10.93 17.98 -4.10
C ARG A 757 -9.50 18.40 -4.43
N GLY A 758 -9.30 19.01 -5.60
CA GLY A 758 -7.99 19.54 -6.00
C GLY A 758 -7.66 19.47 -7.49
N VAL A 759 -8.39 18.70 -8.31
CA VAL A 759 -8.17 18.72 -9.77
C VAL A 759 -9.31 19.50 -10.42
N GLN A 760 -9.03 20.75 -10.82
CA GLN A 760 -9.93 21.46 -11.73
C GLN A 760 -10.02 20.63 -13.02
N ARG A 761 -11.24 20.19 -13.33
CA ARG A 761 -11.60 19.56 -14.60
C ARG A 761 -11.24 20.55 -15.72
N GLN A 762 -10.13 20.33 -16.41
CA GLN A 762 -9.87 21.04 -17.66
C GLN A 762 -10.73 20.37 -18.72
N GLU A 763 -11.84 21.00 -19.08
CA GLU A 763 -12.56 20.66 -20.31
C GLU A 763 -11.60 20.85 -21.48
N ALA A 764 -11.15 19.74 -22.07
CA ALA A 764 -10.38 19.76 -23.30
C ALA A 764 -11.28 20.32 -24.42
N LYS A 765 -10.81 21.38 -25.07
CA LYS A 765 -11.44 21.94 -26.25
C LYS A 765 -11.42 20.88 -27.36
N ARG A 766 -12.59 20.47 -27.88
CA ARG A 766 -12.68 19.69 -29.13
C ARG A 766 -12.21 20.61 -30.25
N TYR A 767 -11.02 20.36 -30.78
CA TYR A 767 -10.58 21.00 -32.01
C TYR A 767 -11.19 20.18 -33.15
N TYR A 768 -12.14 20.79 -33.87
CA TYR A 768 -12.84 20.26 -35.06
C TYR A 768 -13.96 19.23 -34.79
N ALA A 769 -15.06 19.35 -35.55
CA ALA A 769 -15.94 18.23 -35.85
C ALA A 769 -15.23 17.29 -36.84
N GLU A 770 -15.60 16.00 -36.86
CA GLU A 770 -14.96 14.95 -37.68
C GLU A 770 -14.95 15.24 -39.20
N ASP A 771 -15.75 16.19 -39.67
CA ASP A 771 -15.81 16.64 -41.07
C ASP A 771 -14.88 17.84 -41.42
N GLY A 772 -14.18 18.41 -40.43
CA GLY A 772 -13.27 19.54 -40.62
C GLY A 772 -13.92 20.89 -40.93
N THR A 773 -15.25 21.02 -40.89
CA THR A 773 -15.94 22.22 -41.40
C THR A 773 -16.36 23.25 -40.36
N ALA A 774 -16.34 22.92 -39.06
CA ALA A 774 -16.76 23.84 -37.99
C ALA A 774 -15.76 23.93 -36.80
N ASP A 775 -15.24 25.13 -36.54
CA ASP A 775 -14.50 25.52 -35.31
C ASP A 775 -15.41 26.41 -34.43
N PRO A 776 -16.26 25.81 -33.58
CA PRO A 776 -17.13 26.58 -32.70
C PRO A 776 -16.33 27.25 -31.56
N PRO A 777 -16.56 28.54 -31.28
CA PRO A 777 -15.88 29.24 -30.20
C PRO A 777 -16.40 28.75 -28.84
N VAL A 778 -15.58 28.86 -27.79
CA VAL A 778 -16.03 28.56 -26.42
C VAL A 778 -16.96 29.67 -25.93
N GLN A 779 -18.25 29.35 -25.79
CA GLN A 779 -19.30 30.31 -25.44
C GLN A 779 -19.01 31.06 -24.13
N VAL A 780 -18.47 30.37 -23.13
CA VAL A 780 -18.13 30.96 -21.82
C VAL A 780 -17.10 32.10 -21.95
N VAL A 781 -16.20 32.04 -22.94
CA VAL A 781 -15.25 33.12 -23.21
C VAL A 781 -15.97 34.33 -23.76
N ILE A 782 -16.89 34.14 -24.72
CA ILE A 782 -17.70 35.20 -25.32
C ILE A 782 -18.55 35.90 -24.27
N ASP A 783 -19.18 35.15 -23.37
CA ASP A 783 -20.11 35.70 -22.38
C ASP A 783 -19.41 36.51 -21.29
N ARG A 784 -18.15 36.20 -20.98
CA ARG A 784 -17.43 36.75 -19.82
C ARG A 784 -16.34 37.74 -20.17
N PHE A 785 -15.77 37.64 -21.36
CA PHE A 785 -14.62 38.44 -21.78
C PHE A 785 -14.94 39.20 -23.06
N LYS A 786 -14.73 40.51 -23.04
CA LYS A 786 -14.84 41.36 -24.23
C LYS A 786 -13.47 41.58 -24.84
N ARG A 787 -13.32 41.24 -26.12
CA ARG A 787 -12.09 41.47 -26.90
C ARG A 787 -12.03 42.92 -27.39
N LEU A 788 -10.94 43.61 -27.10
CA LEU A 788 -10.66 44.97 -27.57
C LEU A 788 -10.00 44.93 -28.95
N ARG A 789 -10.10 46.01 -29.75
CA ARG A 789 -9.59 46.06 -31.13
C ARG A 789 -8.09 45.78 -31.26
N TRP A 790 -7.31 46.14 -30.24
CA TRP A 790 -5.87 45.88 -30.17
C TRP A 790 -5.48 44.50 -29.62
N GLY A 791 -6.46 43.62 -29.35
CA GLY A 791 -6.23 42.19 -29.08
C GLY A 791 -6.14 41.77 -27.61
N ALA A 792 -6.34 42.68 -26.65
CA ALA A 792 -6.53 42.29 -25.24
C ALA A 792 -7.98 42.03 -24.89
N TYR A 793 -8.20 41.37 -23.76
CA TYR A 793 -9.54 41.13 -23.21
C TYR A 793 -9.76 41.90 -21.92
N ILE A 794 -10.97 42.45 -21.78
CA ILE A 794 -11.47 43.09 -20.56
C ILE A 794 -12.65 42.27 -19.99
N HIS A 795 -12.73 42.18 -18.66
CA HIS A 795 -13.83 41.48 -18.00
C HIS A 795 -14.18 42.08 -16.64
N SER A 796 -15.39 41.82 -16.18
CA SER A 796 -15.84 42.17 -14.83
C SER A 796 -15.31 41.19 -13.78
N ARG A 797 -15.17 41.64 -12.52
CA ARG A 797 -14.71 40.76 -11.44
C ARG A 797 -15.75 39.70 -11.07
N ALA A 798 -15.26 38.48 -10.84
CA ALA A 798 -16.10 37.37 -10.43
C ALA A 798 -16.83 37.68 -9.11
N GLY A 799 -18.12 37.34 -9.05
CA GLY A 799 -18.93 37.52 -7.85
C GLY A 799 -19.28 38.97 -7.50
N ARG A 800 -19.09 39.94 -8.41
CA ARG A 800 -19.39 41.36 -8.13
C ARG A 800 -20.81 41.58 -7.60
N ARG A 801 -21.80 40.86 -8.15
CA ARG A 801 -23.23 40.93 -7.75
C ARG A 801 -23.66 39.99 -6.62
N LYS A 802 -22.76 39.13 -6.11
CA LYS A 802 -23.09 38.18 -5.04
C LYS A 802 -22.97 38.82 -3.65
N HIS A 803 -23.91 38.52 -2.77
CA HIS A 803 -23.91 38.95 -1.35
C HIS A 803 -23.60 40.44 -1.14
N LEU A 804 -24.18 41.32 -1.97
CA LEU A 804 -23.93 42.77 -1.90
C LEU A 804 -24.23 43.35 -0.51
N TYR A 805 -25.29 42.87 0.16
CA TYR A 805 -25.67 43.23 1.53
C TYR A 805 -24.63 42.90 2.60
N ARG A 806 -23.69 41.97 2.32
CA ARG A 806 -22.58 41.61 3.24
C ARG A 806 -21.27 42.34 2.92
N LYS A 807 -21.21 43.10 1.83
CA LYS A 807 -20.00 43.75 1.36
C LYS A 807 -19.96 45.21 1.80
N ASN A 808 -18.82 45.64 2.30
CA ASN A 808 -18.56 47.05 2.59
C ASN A 808 -18.67 47.89 1.29
N PRO A 809 -19.22 49.12 1.31
CA PRO A 809 -19.32 50.00 0.14
C PRO A 809 -18.02 50.15 -0.66
N HIS A 810 -16.86 50.21 0.01
CA HIS A 810 -15.56 50.25 -0.68
C HIS A 810 -15.26 48.98 -1.48
N VAL A 811 -15.67 47.82 -0.96
CA VAL A 811 -15.51 46.52 -1.64
C VAL A 811 -16.51 46.39 -2.79
N VAL A 812 -17.71 46.95 -2.67
CA VAL A 812 -18.69 47.03 -3.76
C VAL A 812 -18.14 47.90 -4.90
N ALA A 813 -17.70 49.13 -4.59
CA ALA A 813 -17.10 50.03 -5.58
C ALA A 813 -15.88 49.42 -6.30
N LYS A 814 -15.06 48.66 -5.57
CA LYS A 814 -13.90 47.94 -6.14
C LYS A 814 -14.30 46.70 -6.94
N ALA A 815 -15.46 46.11 -6.68
CA ALA A 815 -15.98 44.96 -7.41
C ALA A 815 -16.66 45.36 -8.74
N ASP A 816 -17.10 46.61 -8.85
CA ASP A 816 -17.63 47.20 -10.08
C ASP A 816 -16.53 47.56 -11.10
N GLU A 817 -15.26 47.54 -10.69
CA GLU A 817 -14.10 47.67 -11.58
C GLU A 817 -13.99 46.48 -12.54
N HIS A 818 -13.66 46.76 -13.80
CA HIS A 818 -13.27 45.79 -14.80
C HIS A 818 -11.75 45.74 -14.93
N ILE A 819 -11.23 44.58 -15.33
CA ILE A 819 -9.79 44.31 -15.38
C ILE A 819 -9.39 43.82 -16.77
N LEU A 820 -8.25 44.31 -17.27
CA LEU A 820 -7.58 43.75 -18.43
C LEU A 820 -6.87 42.44 -18.08
N THR A 821 -7.01 41.47 -18.97
CA THR A 821 -6.28 40.20 -18.91
C THR A 821 -4.79 40.39 -19.17
N SER A 822 -3.97 39.49 -18.63
CA SER A 822 -2.53 39.45 -18.93
C SER A 822 -2.29 38.96 -20.36
N ARG A 823 -1.10 39.23 -20.91
CA ARG A 823 -0.73 38.78 -22.27
C ARG A 823 -0.88 37.27 -22.46
N ALA A 824 -0.47 36.48 -21.46
CA ALA A 824 -0.60 35.02 -21.49
C ALA A 824 -2.07 34.57 -21.47
N MET A 825 -2.91 35.26 -20.69
CA MET A 825 -4.34 34.96 -20.63
C MET A 825 -5.06 35.37 -21.91
N SER A 826 -4.75 36.53 -22.50
CA SER A 826 -5.28 36.93 -23.82
C SER A 826 -4.93 35.90 -24.91
N PHE A 827 -3.70 35.38 -24.91
CA PHE A 827 -3.27 34.34 -25.84
C PHE A 827 -4.08 33.04 -25.66
N ALA A 828 -4.29 32.62 -24.41
CA ALA A 828 -5.13 31.46 -24.11
C ALA A 828 -6.60 31.65 -24.54
N LEU A 829 -7.17 32.83 -24.31
CA LEU A 829 -8.54 33.17 -24.72
C LEU A 829 -8.68 33.24 -26.24
N ASP A 830 -7.70 33.79 -26.96
CA ASP A 830 -7.67 33.77 -28.42
C ASP A 830 -7.70 32.32 -28.93
N ASN A 831 -6.92 31.40 -28.34
CA ASN A 831 -6.95 29.97 -28.69
C ASN A 831 -8.30 29.29 -28.38
N MET A 832 -9.11 29.88 -27.51
CA MET A 832 -10.46 29.42 -27.20
C MET A 832 -11.55 29.95 -28.15
N LEU A 833 -11.24 30.94 -29.00
CA LEU A 833 -12.15 31.53 -29.99
C LEU A 833 -11.74 31.17 -31.42
N ASN A 834 -12.71 31.15 -32.34
CA ASN A 834 -12.46 30.96 -33.75
C ASN A 834 -12.04 32.28 -34.44
N LYS A 835 -11.65 32.20 -35.72
CA LYS A 835 -11.14 33.35 -36.49
C LYS A 835 -12.12 34.53 -36.55
N ASP A 836 -13.42 34.28 -36.62
CA ASP A 836 -14.43 35.34 -36.75
C ASP A 836 -14.68 36.09 -35.44
N TRP A 837 -14.55 35.41 -34.30
CA TRP A 837 -14.64 36.03 -32.98
C TRP A 837 -13.36 36.78 -32.56
N ARG A 838 -12.24 36.54 -33.26
CA ARG A 838 -11.00 37.34 -33.09
C ARG A 838 -11.01 38.63 -33.92
N LYS A 839 -11.90 38.78 -34.92
CA LYS A 839 -11.99 40.02 -35.70
C LYS A 839 -12.54 41.17 -34.83
N PRO A 840 -12.04 42.40 -34.97
CA PRO A 840 -12.65 43.57 -34.35
C PRO A 840 -14.13 43.69 -34.74
N LYS A 841 -15.00 43.86 -33.75
CA LYS A 841 -16.45 44.07 -33.95
C LYS A 841 -16.84 45.45 -33.42
N TYR A 842 -17.75 46.13 -34.11
CA TYR A 842 -18.30 47.41 -33.71
C TYR A 842 -19.71 47.21 -33.17
N TYR A 843 -20.00 47.73 -31.99
CA TYR A 843 -21.32 47.66 -31.36
C TYR A 843 -21.83 49.09 -31.16
N PRO A 844 -23.10 49.40 -31.51
CA PRO A 844 -23.64 50.75 -31.39
C PRO A 844 -23.55 51.36 -29.98
N GLU A 845 -23.59 50.52 -28.94
CA GLU A 845 -23.56 50.90 -27.52
C GLU A 845 -22.38 50.22 -26.78
N ASP A 846 -21.17 50.29 -27.33
CA ASP A 846 -19.99 49.69 -26.68
C ASP A 846 -19.50 50.57 -25.51
N ILE A 847 -19.84 50.16 -24.29
CA ILE A 847 -19.32 50.75 -23.04
C ILE A 847 -17.78 50.76 -22.97
N TYR A 848 -17.09 50.01 -23.83
CA TYR A 848 -15.63 49.99 -23.90
C TYR A 848 -15.04 50.71 -25.11
N GLU A 849 -15.83 51.51 -25.84
CA GLU A 849 -15.35 52.30 -26.99
C GLU A 849 -14.07 53.11 -26.68
N PRO A 850 -13.93 53.78 -25.52
CA PRO A 850 -12.69 54.49 -25.18
C PRO A 850 -11.47 53.58 -25.03
N TYR A 851 -11.65 52.30 -24.72
CA TYR A 851 -10.57 51.33 -24.44
C TYR A 851 -10.14 50.52 -25.68
N HIS A 852 -10.79 50.74 -26.83
CA HIS A 852 -10.44 50.08 -28.08
C HIS A 852 -9.17 50.62 -28.74
N CYS A 853 -8.69 51.78 -28.33
CA CYS A 853 -7.37 52.32 -28.71
C CYS A 853 -6.38 52.12 -27.57
N ARG A 854 -5.17 51.63 -27.88
CA ARG A 854 -4.12 51.37 -26.88
C ARG A 854 -3.42 52.65 -26.39
N THR A 855 -3.51 53.73 -27.17
CA THR A 855 -2.83 55.02 -26.97
C THR A 855 -3.88 56.15 -26.91
N GLY A 856 -3.73 57.12 -26.00
CA GLY A 856 -4.64 58.26 -25.89
C GLY A 856 -5.90 58.02 -25.04
N VAL A 857 -5.84 57.05 -24.12
CA VAL A 857 -6.91 56.76 -23.15
C VAL A 857 -6.76 57.70 -21.94
N PRO A 858 -7.82 58.09 -21.20
CA PRO A 858 -7.75 59.12 -20.14
C PRO A 858 -6.81 58.85 -18.95
N TRP A 859 -6.03 57.76 -18.95
CA TRP A 859 -5.22 57.27 -17.83
C TRP A 859 -3.74 57.03 -18.21
N ASP A 860 -3.21 57.72 -19.21
CA ASP A 860 -1.77 57.69 -19.55
C ASP A 860 -0.85 58.34 -18.47
N TYR A 861 -1.33 58.51 -17.22
CA TYR A 861 -0.57 58.94 -16.06
C TYR A 861 -0.44 57.82 -15.00
N PRO A 862 0.69 57.74 -14.27
CA PRO A 862 1.16 56.51 -13.64
C PRO A 862 0.39 56.13 -12.38
N LEU A 863 -0.61 55.25 -12.51
CA LEU A 863 -1.21 54.51 -11.39
C LEU A 863 -0.79 53.04 -11.44
N HIS A 864 -0.33 52.51 -10.31
CA HIS A 864 0.24 51.16 -10.18
C HIS A 864 -0.75 50.00 -10.47
N LYS A 865 -2.07 50.26 -10.59
CA LYS A 865 -3.06 49.30 -11.12
C LYS A 865 -4.13 50.06 -11.93
N ARG A 866 -4.24 49.75 -13.22
CA ARG A 866 -5.19 50.39 -14.16
C ARG A 866 -6.62 49.92 -13.86
N ARG A 867 -7.51 50.85 -13.51
CA ARG A 867 -8.93 50.60 -13.20
C ARG A 867 -9.77 50.96 -14.43
N PHE A 868 -10.70 50.09 -14.83
CA PHE A 868 -11.59 50.32 -15.97
C PHE A 868 -13.03 50.31 -15.48
N TYR A 869 -13.80 51.32 -15.87
CA TYR A 869 -15.22 51.42 -15.56
C TYR A 869 -16.03 51.39 -16.86
N PRO A 870 -17.19 50.71 -16.88
CA PRO A 870 -18.17 50.82 -17.96
C PRO A 870 -18.53 52.26 -18.28
#